data_AF-A0A9E1XSN8-F1
#
_entry.id   AF-A0A9E1XSN8-F1
#
_cell.length_a   1.000
_cell.length_b   1.000
_cell.length_c   1.000
_cell.angle_alpha   90.00
_cell.angle_beta   90.00
_cell.angle_gamma   90.00
#
_symmetry.space_group_name_H-M   'P 1'
#
loop_
_entity.id
_entity.type
_entity.pdbx_description
1 polymer ?
#
loop_
_entity_poly.entity_id
_entity_poly.type
_entity_poly.pdbx_seq_one_letter_code
_entity_poly.pdbx_strand_id
1 'polypeptide(L)'
;PLPDGGFHHFGSGRDLVSSTLSLQNLVVDQRHDGGLACRPHPSVFIQNASVAARLRASNANIWIENSAVGANWNLSQDHVITGVPGNDWALTLPPGTCLDVVPLADEQLVPRVYGMDDAFRGALGDEGTRWLGRSVGRWLAARGLDWGTAGLDPETDLFDAPLFPALDGPALPAGLVQWMIGEGEEAGRTEGEPLNLPVASTGGAPVPSAAPDCRDWRALWCATRRLSARELGDTAALPRLYAQRRQFRGAAIPRMIEHHARSAFLRLDLKALAASCRSLPDLPDVSRFVGDSSSAPLKRAQFHAFEAECQRVRGLDEDTVEAHMGSAYGAVREAVLSTLGTAPVEPRRCVLPDQIIWARSPVRLDLAGGWTDTPPFCFMAGARVTNLAVDLNGQPPIQVFVRPTSEPVLHLRSIDLGSETRITTRAELAAYNVVGDPFALSKAALALAGFLPPHGGQAYASLADQLVDFGGGLEISLLAAVPKGSGLGTSSILGATLLGALSEVCGLGWTQADLVTHTLVLEQLLTTGGGWQDQAGGLFPGVKLLTTDGELDQTPVVRWLPGRLFAERSQSILLYYTGITRVAKNILGQVVRQVLLNSGEHLRVLAGIGQAADAAADAIQLGDYDRLAAVVRRSRQLNSRLDPGSYPASVAVILAPLRDWLLGAKLLGAGGGGYLLMFARDPQAAERIRRCLDVTPPNPRARFVGMSLSESGLQITRS
;
A
#
# COMPACT_ATOMS: atom_id res chain seq x y z
N PRO A 1 -18.91 3.66 18.86
CA PRO A 1 -17.50 4.00 19.18
C PRO A 1 -16.55 3.34 18.17
N LEU A 2 -15.61 4.10 17.59
CA LEU A 2 -14.53 3.50 16.79
C LEU A 2 -13.57 2.79 17.76
N PRO A 3 -13.24 1.50 17.57
CA PRO A 3 -12.44 0.71 18.52
C PRO A 3 -11.10 1.36 18.88
N ASP A 4 -10.48 2.04 17.91
CA ASP A 4 -9.17 2.72 18.04
C ASP A 4 -9.28 4.24 17.76
N GLY A 5 -10.43 4.84 18.05
CA GLY A 5 -10.65 6.27 17.81
C GLY A 5 -9.79 7.15 18.74
N GLY A 6 -8.73 7.74 18.21
CA GLY A 6 -7.95 8.79 18.88
C GLY A 6 -8.52 10.18 18.59
N PHE A 7 -8.62 11.03 19.61
CA PHE A 7 -8.94 12.45 19.45
C PHE A 7 -7.65 13.27 19.52
N HIS A 8 -7.39 14.04 18.47
CA HIS A 8 -6.23 14.92 18.38
C HIS A 8 -6.70 16.37 18.30
N HIS A 9 -6.05 17.25 19.05
CA HIS A 9 -6.35 18.67 19.07
C HIS A 9 -5.41 19.42 18.10
N PHE A 10 -5.90 20.49 17.47
CA PHE A 10 -5.12 21.35 16.57
C PHE A 10 -5.43 22.83 16.84
N GLY A 11 -5.68 23.18 18.11
CA GLY A 11 -6.12 24.52 18.52
C GLY A 11 -4.98 25.54 18.65
N SER A 12 -3.76 25.08 18.94
CA SER A 12 -2.55 25.91 19.08
C SER A 12 -1.39 25.35 18.22
N GLY A 13 -0.30 26.10 18.09
CA GLY A 13 0.93 25.61 17.46
C GLY A 13 1.51 24.40 18.21
N ARG A 14 1.39 24.39 19.54
CA ARG A 14 1.79 23.25 20.38
C ARG A 14 0.93 22.00 20.12
N ASP A 15 -0.37 22.18 19.96
CA ASP A 15 -1.27 21.08 19.61
C ASP A 15 -0.94 20.51 18.23
N LEU A 16 -0.64 21.37 17.25
CA LEU A 16 -0.21 20.95 15.91
C LEU A 16 1.01 20.01 15.97
N VAL A 17 2.06 20.42 16.69
CA VAL A 17 3.30 19.64 16.84
C VAL A 17 3.03 18.33 17.61
N SER A 18 2.39 18.41 18.78
CA SER A 18 2.18 17.25 19.65
C SER A 18 1.22 16.22 19.04
N SER A 19 0.15 16.66 18.40
CA SER A 19 -0.77 15.78 17.67
C SER A 19 -0.10 15.14 16.47
N THR A 20 0.69 15.88 15.69
CA THR A 20 1.41 15.30 14.54
C THR A 20 2.49 14.31 14.99
N LEU A 21 3.20 14.62 16.07
CA LEU A 21 4.18 13.71 16.67
C LEU A 21 3.53 12.40 17.12
N SER A 22 2.39 12.52 17.80
CA SER A 22 1.60 11.36 18.25
C SER A 22 1.18 10.50 17.05
N LEU A 23 0.65 11.12 16.00
CA LEU A 23 0.25 10.44 14.76
C LEU A 23 1.43 9.77 14.04
N GLN A 24 2.60 10.41 13.96
CA GLN A 24 3.78 9.83 13.32
C GLN A 24 4.32 8.63 14.10
N ASN A 25 4.28 8.70 15.44
CA ASN A 25 4.78 7.61 16.28
C ASN A 25 3.80 6.41 16.37
N LEU A 26 2.53 6.53 15.95
CA LEU A 26 1.63 5.37 15.76
C LEU A 26 2.18 4.38 14.72
N VAL A 27 2.88 4.88 13.70
CA VAL A 27 3.49 4.06 12.64
C VAL A 27 4.81 3.44 13.10
N VAL A 28 5.44 3.98 14.14
CA VAL A 28 6.72 3.49 14.70
C VAL A 28 6.51 2.38 15.73
N ASP A 29 5.39 2.38 16.47
CA ASP A 29 5.00 1.28 17.36
C ASP A 29 4.30 0.14 16.59
N GLN A 30 4.92 -0.32 15.51
CA GLN A 30 4.57 -1.60 14.87
C GLN A 30 5.57 -2.66 15.32
N ARG A 31 5.32 -3.26 16.49
CA ARG A 31 6.11 -4.39 17.04
C ARG A 31 6.05 -5.67 16.18
N HIS A 32 5.61 -5.59 14.93
CA HIS A 32 5.60 -6.68 13.96
C HIS A 32 6.82 -6.66 13.01
N ASP A 33 7.62 -5.59 12.99
CA ASP A 33 8.76 -5.45 12.06
C ASP A 33 10.10 -6.00 12.57
N GLY A 34 10.12 -6.83 13.62
CA GLY A 34 11.28 -7.66 14.01
C GLY A 34 12.65 -6.97 14.21
N GLY A 35 12.70 -5.64 14.26
CA GLY A 35 13.92 -4.85 14.29
C GLY A 35 13.96 -3.94 15.52
N LEU A 36 15.16 -3.74 16.08
CA LEU A 36 15.48 -2.85 17.20
C LEU A 36 14.52 -1.66 17.31
N ALA A 37 13.92 -1.48 18.50
CA ALA A 37 13.07 -0.35 18.87
C ALA A 37 13.45 0.94 18.12
N CYS A 38 12.66 1.29 17.10
CA CYS A 38 12.89 2.49 16.32
C CYS A 38 12.82 3.69 17.27
N ARG A 39 13.84 4.55 17.24
CA ARG A 39 13.84 5.77 18.04
C ARG A 39 12.62 6.62 17.64
N PRO A 40 11.86 7.16 18.60
CA PRO A 40 10.70 7.99 18.29
C PRO A 40 11.12 9.16 17.39
N HIS A 41 10.23 9.57 16.49
CA HIS A 41 10.49 10.72 15.63
C HIS A 41 10.80 11.96 16.49
N PRO A 42 11.79 12.79 16.11
CA PRO A 42 12.00 14.06 16.79
C PRO A 42 10.78 14.95 16.59
N SER A 43 10.46 15.82 17.54
CA SER A 43 9.39 16.82 17.39
C SER A 43 9.79 17.99 16.48
N VAL A 44 10.60 17.72 15.44
CA VAL A 44 11.06 18.67 14.45
C VAL A 44 10.55 18.24 13.08
N PHE A 45 9.67 19.04 12.50
CA PHE A 45 9.01 18.79 11.23
C PHE A 45 9.51 19.79 10.19
N ILE A 46 10.02 19.29 9.06
CA ILE A 46 10.47 20.10 7.93
C ILE A 46 9.69 19.67 6.70
N GLN A 47 8.86 20.56 6.15
CA GLN A 47 7.96 20.24 5.04
C GLN A 47 8.03 21.30 3.94
N ASN A 48 8.41 20.89 2.73
CA ASN A 48 8.53 21.80 1.58
C ASN A 48 9.30 23.07 1.97
N ALA A 49 10.48 22.90 2.56
CA ALA A 49 11.27 23.99 3.11
C ALA A 49 12.76 23.79 2.78
N SER A 50 13.49 24.90 2.70
CA SER A 50 14.95 24.91 2.61
C SER A 50 15.51 25.29 3.97
N VAL A 51 16.18 24.36 4.64
CA VAL A 51 16.75 24.58 5.98
C VAL A 51 18.25 24.36 5.93
N ALA A 52 19.01 25.45 6.09
CA ALA A 52 20.45 25.44 6.27
C ALA A 52 20.86 25.67 7.72
N ALA A 53 19.95 26.13 8.58
CA ALA A 53 20.18 26.28 10.01
C ALA A 53 20.57 24.94 10.66
N ARG A 54 21.55 25.00 11.57
CA ARG A 54 22.05 23.80 12.26
C ARG A 54 21.10 23.40 13.39
N LEU A 55 20.40 22.28 13.20
CA LEU A 55 19.61 21.64 14.24
C LEU A 55 20.49 20.78 15.17
N ARG A 56 20.20 20.84 16.47
CA ARG A 56 20.89 20.18 17.59
C ARG A 56 19.90 19.30 18.35
N ALA A 57 20.40 18.39 19.19
CA ALA A 57 19.56 17.52 20.02
C ALA A 57 18.68 18.28 21.02
N SER A 58 19.04 19.53 21.34
CA SER A 58 18.25 20.42 22.20
C SER A 58 17.06 21.09 21.48
N ASN A 59 17.00 21.02 20.15
CA ASN A 59 15.86 21.55 19.40
C ASN A 59 14.67 20.60 19.54
N ALA A 60 13.54 21.15 20.00
CA ALA A 60 12.30 20.41 20.18
C ALA A 60 11.11 21.27 19.77
N ASN A 61 10.05 20.60 19.30
CA ASN A 61 8.75 21.18 18.97
C ASN A 61 8.85 22.29 17.91
N ILE A 62 9.53 21.99 16.82
CA ILE A 62 9.76 22.94 15.72
C ILE A 62 8.98 22.45 14.49
N TRP A 63 8.16 23.33 13.92
CA TRP A 63 7.48 23.14 12.64
C TRP A 63 8.03 24.14 11.64
N ILE A 64 8.65 23.67 10.56
CA ILE A 64 9.11 24.52 9.45
C ILE A 64 8.39 24.05 8.19
N GLU A 65 7.53 24.89 7.64
CA GLU A 65 6.80 24.60 6.40
C GLU A 65 6.88 25.75 5.42
N ASN A 66 7.00 25.43 4.13
CA ASN A 66 6.94 26.44 3.05
C ASN A 66 7.89 27.63 3.28
N SER A 67 9.08 27.37 3.82
CA SER A 67 9.97 28.41 4.35
C SER A 67 11.43 28.19 3.94
N ALA A 68 12.18 29.28 3.80
CA ALA A 68 13.63 29.26 3.76
C ALA A 68 14.21 29.73 5.09
N VAL A 69 15.00 28.88 5.74
CA VAL A 69 15.67 29.14 7.01
C VAL A 69 17.18 29.04 6.77
N GLY A 70 17.84 30.20 6.76
CA GLY A 70 19.26 30.35 6.43
C GLY A 70 20.21 29.76 7.48
N ALA A 71 21.49 29.62 7.12
CA ALA A 71 22.52 29.06 8.02
C ALA A 71 22.79 29.94 9.25
N ASN A 72 22.50 31.24 9.15
CA ASN A 72 22.72 32.24 10.21
C ASN A 72 21.55 32.33 11.20
N TRP A 73 20.56 31.45 11.11
CA TRP A 73 19.45 31.41 12.06
C TRP A 73 19.83 30.61 13.31
N ASN A 74 19.53 31.17 14.48
CA ASN A 74 19.64 30.47 15.76
C ASN A 74 18.24 30.08 16.26
N LEU A 75 17.93 28.79 16.12
CA LEU A 75 16.65 28.20 16.55
C LEU A 75 16.80 27.56 17.93
N SER A 76 15.83 27.81 18.81
CA SER A 76 15.74 27.22 20.14
C SER A 76 14.70 26.09 20.19
N GLN A 77 13.55 26.29 20.82
CA GLN A 77 12.48 25.29 20.93
C GLN A 77 11.10 25.95 20.84
N ASP A 78 10.07 25.15 20.55
CA ASP A 78 8.68 25.60 20.43
C ASP A 78 8.50 26.69 19.36
N HIS A 79 8.71 26.33 18.09
CA HIS A 79 8.61 27.25 16.96
C HIS A 79 7.66 26.74 15.89
N VAL A 80 6.85 27.62 15.31
CA VAL A 80 6.18 27.42 14.03
C VAL A 80 6.68 28.48 13.07
N ILE A 81 7.32 28.03 11.98
CA ILE A 81 7.93 28.87 10.94
C ILE A 81 7.25 28.54 9.62
N THR A 82 6.52 29.50 9.06
CA THR A 82 5.74 29.31 7.83
C THR A 82 5.89 30.46 6.85
N GLY A 83 5.84 30.15 5.55
CA GLY A 83 5.78 31.16 4.48
C GLY A 83 7.05 32.01 4.27
N VAL A 84 8.12 31.80 5.03
CA VAL A 84 9.33 32.63 4.94
C VAL A 84 9.97 32.49 3.54
N PRO A 85 10.06 33.57 2.73
CA PRO A 85 10.65 33.50 1.40
C PRO A 85 12.16 33.28 1.45
N GLY A 86 12.79 33.01 0.30
CA GLY A 86 14.25 32.94 0.19
C GLY A 86 14.93 34.20 0.75
N ASN A 87 15.89 34.03 1.65
CA ASN A 87 16.56 35.11 2.38
C ASN A 87 17.98 34.72 2.81
N ASP A 88 18.76 35.72 3.24
CA ASP A 88 20.08 35.62 3.86
C ASP A 88 20.09 36.11 5.32
N TRP A 89 18.92 36.09 5.98
CA TRP A 89 18.71 36.68 7.29
C TRP A 89 19.58 36.03 8.38
N ALA A 90 20.04 36.86 9.32
CA ALA A 90 20.54 36.45 10.62
C ALA A 90 19.45 36.72 11.66
N LEU A 91 18.83 35.67 12.18
CA LEU A 91 17.70 35.78 13.09
C LEU A 91 17.88 34.83 14.29
N THR A 92 17.66 35.32 15.49
CA THR A 92 17.59 34.51 16.71
C THR A 92 16.16 34.46 17.21
N LEU A 93 15.57 33.26 17.20
CA LEU A 93 14.21 33.01 17.66
C LEU A 93 14.22 32.53 19.12
N PRO A 94 13.72 33.35 20.08
CA PRO A 94 13.58 32.94 21.47
C PRO A 94 12.56 31.80 21.64
N PRO A 95 12.68 30.96 22.69
CA PRO A 95 11.76 29.85 22.89
C PRO A 95 10.30 30.26 22.85
N GLY A 96 9.46 29.47 22.20
CA GLY A 96 8.02 29.75 22.09
C GLY A 96 7.65 30.80 21.03
N THR A 97 8.61 31.37 20.30
CA THR A 97 8.34 32.38 19.26
C THR A 97 8.08 31.73 17.91
N CYS A 98 7.02 32.16 17.23
CA CYS A 98 6.61 31.69 15.91
C CYS A 98 6.66 32.84 14.90
N LEU A 99 6.92 32.49 13.64
CA LEU A 99 7.02 33.43 12.52
C LEU A 99 6.28 32.87 11.31
N ASP A 100 5.31 33.62 10.83
CA ASP A 100 4.61 33.34 9.59
C ASP A 100 4.73 34.53 8.64
N VAL A 101 5.20 34.34 7.41
CA VAL A 101 5.29 35.43 6.42
C VAL A 101 4.19 35.25 5.39
N VAL A 102 3.21 36.15 5.44
CA VAL A 102 2.01 36.10 4.61
C VAL A 102 2.17 37.03 3.41
N PRO A 103 2.15 36.53 2.17
CA PRO A 103 2.16 37.37 0.98
C PRO A 103 0.77 37.93 0.69
N LEU A 104 0.69 39.18 0.25
CA LEU A 104 -0.52 39.84 -0.24
C LEU A 104 -0.56 39.87 -1.77
N ALA A 105 -1.64 40.35 -2.36
CA ALA A 105 -1.81 40.37 -3.83
C ALA A 105 -0.91 41.42 -4.52
N ASP A 106 -0.63 42.52 -3.84
CA ASP A 106 0.13 43.70 -4.26
C ASP A 106 1.64 43.57 -4.03
N GLU A 107 2.17 42.34 -4.13
CA GLU A 107 3.57 41.99 -3.88
C GLU A 107 4.08 42.18 -2.44
N GLN A 108 3.29 42.80 -1.56
CA GLN A 108 3.65 42.97 -0.15
C GLN A 108 3.80 41.63 0.59
N LEU A 109 4.61 41.65 1.64
CA LEU A 109 4.82 40.58 2.61
C LEU A 109 4.54 41.11 4.01
N VAL A 110 3.90 40.28 4.83
CA VAL A 110 3.53 40.62 6.20
C VAL A 110 4.16 39.61 7.16
N PRO A 111 5.16 40.00 7.98
CA PRO A 111 5.72 39.15 9.02
C PRO A 111 4.75 39.12 10.22
N ARG A 112 4.08 37.99 10.39
CA ARG A 112 3.23 37.69 11.53
C ARG A 112 4.03 36.95 12.59
N VAL A 113 4.37 37.66 13.68
CA VAL A 113 5.05 37.09 14.85
C VAL A 113 4.07 36.83 15.99
N TYR A 114 4.20 35.70 16.65
CA TYR A 114 3.30 35.30 17.73
C TYR A 114 3.94 34.23 18.61
N GLY A 115 3.38 34.03 19.80
CA GLY A 115 3.75 32.97 20.72
C GLY A 115 3.07 31.65 20.35
N MET A 116 3.79 30.53 20.52
CA MET A 116 3.32 29.16 20.26
C MET A 116 1.98 28.82 20.94
N ASP A 117 1.77 29.42 22.10
CA ASP A 117 0.62 29.21 23.00
C ASP A 117 -0.34 30.42 23.02
N ASP A 118 -0.17 31.41 22.13
CA ASP A 118 -1.05 32.59 22.07
C ASP A 118 -2.46 32.18 21.61
N ALA A 119 -3.48 32.61 22.36
CA ALA A 119 -4.88 32.24 22.10
C ALA A 119 -5.55 33.09 21.00
N PHE A 120 -4.91 34.19 20.57
CA PHE A 120 -5.45 35.17 19.62
C PHE A 120 -6.89 35.61 19.93
N ARG A 121 -7.16 35.91 21.20
CA ARG A 121 -8.43 36.45 21.70
C ARG A 121 -8.23 37.19 23.01
N GLY A 122 -9.15 38.08 23.33
CA GLY A 122 -9.12 38.94 24.52
C GLY A 122 -8.70 40.36 24.18
N ALA A 123 -9.18 41.32 24.98
CA ALA A 123 -8.86 42.73 24.83
C ALA A 123 -7.36 42.98 25.02
N LEU A 124 -6.75 43.85 24.20
CA LEU A 124 -5.31 44.16 24.26
C LEU A 124 -4.86 44.69 25.63
N GLY A 125 -5.72 45.48 26.28
CA GLY A 125 -5.48 46.11 27.57
C GLY A 125 -5.59 45.16 28.77
N ASP A 126 -6.18 43.98 28.59
CA ASP A 126 -6.27 42.98 29.66
C ASP A 126 -4.89 42.34 29.91
N GLU A 127 -4.42 42.42 31.16
CA GLU A 127 -3.18 41.76 31.62
C GLU A 127 -3.25 40.23 31.50
N GLY A 128 -4.42 39.63 31.29
CA GLY A 128 -4.59 38.22 30.96
C GLY A 128 -4.32 37.87 29.49
N THR A 129 -4.48 38.82 28.56
CA THR A 129 -4.27 38.62 27.12
C THR A 129 -2.77 38.50 26.84
N ARG A 130 -2.35 37.36 26.30
CA ARG A 130 -0.93 37.06 26.00
C ARG A 130 -0.64 37.20 24.51
N TRP A 131 0.45 37.89 24.20
CA TRP A 131 1.09 37.95 22.89
C TRP A 131 2.59 37.79 23.07
N LEU A 132 3.21 36.82 22.38
CA LEU A 132 4.64 36.47 22.57
C LEU A 132 4.96 36.19 24.05
N GLY A 133 4.06 35.50 24.74
CA GLY A 133 4.22 35.09 26.15
C GLY A 133 4.09 36.21 27.19
N ARG A 134 3.77 37.45 26.80
CA ARG A 134 3.64 38.61 27.70
C ARG A 134 2.33 39.38 27.41
N SER A 135 1.93 40.31 28.28
CA SER A 135 0.82 41.22 27.97
C SER A 135 1.23 42.21 26.87
N VAL A 136 0.26 42.62 26.03
CA VAL A 136 0.51 43.52 24.89
C VAL A 136 1.08 44.86 25.37
N GLY A 137 0.56 45.39 26.49
CA GLY A 137 1.09 46.61 27.11
C GLY A 137 2.57 46.51 27.50
N ARG A 138 3.02 45.36 28.03
CA ARG A 138 4.44 45.13 28.33
C ARG A 138 5.28 44.99 27.07
N TRP A 139 4.74 44.39 26.00
CA TRP A 139 5.42 44.31 24.71
C TRP A 139 5.65 45.70 24.10
N LEU A 140 4.66 46.59 24.19
CA LEU A 140 4.73 47.99 23.74
C LEU A 140 5.75 48.77 24.57
N ALA A 141 5.65 48.69 25.90
CA ALA A 141 6.56 49.40 26.80
C ALA A 141 8.03 49.01 26.59
N ALA A 142 8.31 47.71 26.36
CA ALA A 142 9.66 47.21 26.05
C ALA A 142 10.24 47.79 24.74
N ARG A 143 9.41 48.37 23.88
CA ARG A 143 9.76 49.00 22.60
C ARG A 143 9.63 50.53 22.63
N GLY A 144 9.40 51.10 23.82
CA GLY A 144 9.18 52.53 24.02
C GLY A 144 7.89 53.04 23.38
N LEU A 145 6.89 52.17 23.17
CA LEU A 145 5.59 52.50 22.63
C LEU A 145 4.53 52.56 23.74
N ASP A 146 3.54 53.42 23.53
CA ASP A 146 2.27 53.43 24.25
C ASP A 146 1.12 53.16 23.27
N TRP A 147 -0.11 53.01 23.78
CA TRP A 147 -1.29 52.72 22.96
C TRP A 147 -1.51 53.75 21.84
N GLY A 148 -1.31 55.04 22.15
CA GLY A 148 -1.53 56.14 21.21
C GLY A 148 -0.49 56.17 20.08
N THR A 149 0.79 56.10 20.43
CA THR A 149 1.91 56.05 19.47
C THR A 149 1.92 54.78 18.64
N ALA A 150 1.41 53.67 19.18
CA ALA A 150 1.21 52.43 18.45
C ALA A 150 -0.07 52.43 17.58
N GLY A 151 -0.97 53.41 17.75
CA GLY A 151 -2.26 53.45 17.06
C GLY A 151 -3.15 52.24 17.39
N LEU A 152 -3.13 51.79 18.66
CA LEU A 152 -3.88 50.63 19.14
C LEU A 152 -4.88 51.06 20.23
N ASP A 153 -6.10 50.54 20.18
CA ASP A 153 -7.11 50.72 21.22
C ASP A 153 -7.06 49.53 22.20
N PRO A 154 -6.84 49.76 23.51
CA PRO A 154 -6.77 48.68 24.51
C PRO A 154 -8.04 47.80 24.59
N GLU A 155 -9.19 48.29 24.15
CA GLU A 155 -10.44 47.51 24.13
C GLU A 155 -10.58 46.61 22.90
N THR A 156 -9.68 46.72 21.91
CA THR A 156 -9.69 45.88 20.70
C THR A 156 -9.32 44.44 21.06
N ASP A 157 -10.01 43.47 20.45
CA ASP A 157 -9.62 42.07 20.58
C ASP A 157 -8.29 41.79 19.85
N LEU A 158 -7.42 40.98 20.45
CA LEU A 158 -6.12 40.64 19.87
C LEU A 158 -6.20 40.10 18.43
N PHE A 159 -7.29 39.41 18.06
CA PHE A 159 -7.51 38.92 16.70
C PHE A 159 -7.72 40.05 15.67
N ASP A 160 -8.29 41.16 16.13
CA ASP A 160 -8.69 42.33 15.32
C ASP A 160 -7.67 43.47 15.39
N ALA A 161 -6.63 43.33 16.21
CA ALA A 161 -5.62 44.36 16.42
C ALA A 161 -4.63 44.46 15.23
N PRO A 162 -4.39 45.67 14.66
CA PRO A 162 -3.46 45.86 13.54
C PRO A 162 -2.01 45.85 14.02
N LEU A 163 -1.44 44.65 14.19
CA LEU A 163 -0.10 44.42 14.74
C LEU A 163 0.97 44.13 13.70
N PHE A 164 0.58 43.67 12.49
CA PHE A 164 1.51 43.09 11.53
C PHE A 164 1.79 44.04 10.35
N PRO A 165 3.00 44.60 10.20
CA PRO A 165 3.30 45.59 9.18
C PRO A 165 3.34 44.99 7.77
N ALA A 166 2.65 45.59 6.81
CA ALA A 166 2.68 45.20 5.41
C ALA A 166 3.78 45.97 4.66
N LEU A 167 4.79 45.25 4.18
CA LEU A 167 5.98 45.80 3.55
C LEU A 167 6.15 45.26 2.14
N ASP A 168 6.76 46.01 1.24
CA ASP A 168 7.05 45.52 -0.10
C ASP A 168 8.03 44.34 -0.03
N GLY A 169 7.82 43.29 -0.83
CA GLY A 169 8.51 42.01 -0.66
C GLY A 169 10.06 42.06 -0.60
N PRO A 170 10.75 42.81 -1.47
CA PRO A 170 12.21 42.99 -1.40
C PRO A 170 12.68 43.80 -0.19
N ALA A 171 11.78 44.54 0.46
CA ALA A 171 12.09 45.47 1.54
C ALA A 171 11.87 44.87 2.94
N LEU A 172 11.42 43.60 3.07
CA LEU A 172 11.20 42.97 4.37
C LEU A 172 12.55 42.71 5.10
N PRO A 173 12.92 43.52 6.10
CA PRO A 173 14.24 43.43 6.71
C PRO A 173 14.25 42.48 7.91
N ALA A 174 15.28 41.65 8.02
CA ALA A 174 15.48 40.78 9.18
C ALA A 174 15.49 41.54 10.51
N GLY A 175 16.07 42.75 10.53
CA GLY A 175 16.16 43.60 11.72
C GLY A 175 14.79 43.99 12.28
N LEU A 176 13.79 44.24 11.43
CA LEU A 176 12.43 44.51 11.89
C LEU A 176 11.82 43.27 12.56
N VAL A 177 11.96 42.09 11.96
CA VAL A 177 11.46 40.84 12.54
C VAL A 177 12.14 40.58 13.89
N GLN A 178 13.47 40.73 13.96
CA GLN A 178 14.24 40.62 15.20
C GLN A 178 13.78 41.62 16.27
N TRP A 179 13.50 42.87 15.88
CA TRP A 179 12.96 43.89 16.77
C TRP A 179 11.55 43.54 17.27
N MET A 180 10.69 42.98 16.43
CA MET A 180 9.33 42.56 16.82
C MET A 180 9.33 41.38 17.81
N ILE A 181 10.36 40.52 17.80
CA ILE A 181 10.45 39.34 18.68
C ILE A 181 11.40 39.50 19.89
N GLY A 182 12.33 40.48 19.85
CA GLY A 182 13.37 40.63 20.88
C GLY A 182 12.87 41.06 22.27
N GLU A 183 13.76 40.96 23.27
CA GLU A 183 13.52 41.38 24.65
C GLU A 183 14.41 42.57 25.03
N GLY A 184 13.83 43.68 25.51
CA GLY A 184 14.59 44.77 26.15
C GLY A 184 15.68 45.42 25.29
N GLU A 185 16.62 46.15 25.90
CA GLU A 185 17.57 47.12 25.30
C GLU A 185 18.38 46.68 24.04
N GLU A 186 18.31 45.43 23.58
CA GLU A 186 18.73 45.05 22.23
C GLU A 186 17.82 45.64 21.13
N ALA A 187 16.58 46.01 21.46
CA ALA A 187 15.64 46.71 20.57
C ALA A 187 16.00 48.19 20.33
N GLY A 188 17.00 48.73 21.03
CA GLY A 188 17.47 50.13 20.93
C GLY A 188 18.91 50.29 20.44
N ARG A 189 19.60 49.21 20.06
CA ARG A 189 20.99 49.30 19.56
C ARG A 189 21.03 49.73 18.10
N THR A 190 21.45 50.96 17.86
CA THR A 190 22.13 51.34 16.63
C THR A 190 23.46 50.59 16.59
N GLU A 191 23.69 49.72 15.59
CA GLU A 191 24.95 48.99 15.49
C GLU A 191 26.14 49.97 15.45
N GLY A 192 27.02 49.79 16.43
CA GLY A 192 28.23 50.58 16.63
C GLY A 192 29.20 49.84 17.54
N GLU A 193 29.43 48.54 17.30
CA GLU A 193 30.70 47.86 17.59
C GLU A 193 30.71 46.45 16.94
N PRO A 194 31.80 46.03 16.27
CA PRO A 194 31.82 44.77 15.53
C PRO A 194 31.93 43.56 16.47
N LEU A 195 31.00 42.61 16.33
CA LEU A 195 31.20 41.24 16.82
C LEU A 195 32.23 40.55 15.92
N ASN A 196 33.44 40.40 16.44
CA ASN A 196 34.53 39.68 15.81
C ASN A 196 34.15 38.18 15.67
N LEU A 197 33.73 37.75 14.49
CA LEU A 197 33.62 36.33 14.13
C LEU A 197 34.28 36.09 12.75
N PRO A 198 35.03 35.00 12.57
CA PRO A 198 35.92 34.81 11.44
C PRO A 198 35.13 34.49 10.16
N VAL A 199 35.41 35.25 9.09
CA VAL A 199 34.85 35.07 7.75
C VAL A 199 35.51 33.88 7.07
N ALA A 200 34.73 32.86 6.69
CA ALA A 200 35.14 31.86 5.72
C ALA A 200 34.54 32.21 4.36
N SER A 201 35.40 32.45 3.37
CA SER A 201 35.05 32.78 1.99
C SER A 201 34.61 31.55 1.20
N THR A 202 33.45 31.59 0.56
CA THR A 202 33.22 30.89 -0.73
C THR A 202 32.17 31.63 -1.55
N GLY A 203 32.50 31.90 -2.80
CA GLY A 203 31.72 32.73 -3.72
C GLY A 203 30.44 32.08 -4.26
N GLY A 204 29.46 32.96 -4.46
CA GLY A 204 28.25 32.80 -5.26
C GLY A 204 27.71 34.21 -5.50
N ALA A 205 27.33 34.54 -6.74
CA ALA A 205 26.99 35.91 -7.14
C ALA A 205 25.85 36.50 -6.27
N PRO A 206 26.04 37.69 -5.67
CA PRO A 206 25.04 38.30 -4.80
C PRO A 206 23.95 39.00 -5.62
N VAL A 207 22.69 38.76 -5.26
CA VAL A 207 21.60 39.70 -5.56
C VAL A 207 21.76 40.85 -4.57
N PRO A 208 21.84 42.12 -5.00
CA PRO A 208 22.06 43.22 -4.07
C PRO A 208 20.81 43.46 -3.20
N SER A 209 20.93 43.13 -1.92
CA SER A 209 20.02 43.61 -0.86
C SER A 209 20.24 45.12 -0.71
N ALA A 210 19.43 45.92 -1.40
CA ALA A 210 19.25 47.32 -1.05
C ALA A 210 18.03 47.43 -0.10
N ALA A 211 18.14 46.84 1.09
CA ALA A 211 17.24 47.21 2.18
C ALA A 211 17.60 48.64 2.62
N PRO A 212 16.62 49.54 2.85
CA PRO A 212 16.92 50.83 3.44
C PRO A 212 17.56 50.59 4.82
N ASP A 213 18.68 51.25 5.07
CA ASP A 213 19.42 51.24 6.33
C ASP A 213 18.62 52.03 7.40
N CYS A 214 17.39 51.57 7.69
CA CYS A 214 16.49 52.17 8.67
C CYS A 214 16.91 51.66 10.04
N ARG A 215 17.77 52.41 10.71
CA ARG A 215 18.24 52.11 12.07
C ARG A 215 17.18 52.33 13.16
N ASP A 216 15.97 52.76 12.77
CA ASP A 216 14.83 53.02 13.66
C ASP A 216 13.63 52.14 13.27
N TRP A 217 13.69 50.88 13.70
CA TRP A 217 12.63 49.89 13.46
C TRP A 217 11.29 50.29 14.08
N ARG A 218 11.31 51.05 15.18
CA ARG A 218 10.12 51.58 15.83
C ARG A 218 9.39 52.56 14.91
N ALA A 219 10.11 53.52 14.34
CA ALA A 219 9.54 54.48 13.42
C ALA A 219 8.96 53.79 12.18
N LEU A 220 9.70 52.81 11.62
CA LEU A 220 9.21 52.02 10.50
C LEU A 220 7.90 51.29 10.85
N TRP A 221 7.87 50.54 11.96
CA TRP A 221 6.69 49.79 12.38
C TRP A 221 5.46 50.68 12.58
N CYS A 222 5.65 51.88 13.16
CA CYS A 222 4.57 52.83 13.39
C CYS A 222 4.05 53.46 12.08
N ALA A 223 4.94 53.78 11.14
CA ALA A 223 4.60 54.44 9.88
C ALA A 223 3.99 53.50 8.82
N THR A 224 4.31 52.21 8.89
CA THR A 224 3.79 51.21 7.95
C THR A 224 2.33 50.86 8.25
N ARG A 225 1.54 50.62 7.19
CA ARG A 225 0.19 50.04 7.30
C ARG A 225 0.28 48.68 7.98
N ARG A 226 -0.40 48.50 9.10
CA ARG A 226 -0.47 47.22 9.82
C ARG A 226 -1.81 46.54 9.58
N LEU A 227 -1.78 45.21 9.53
CA LEU A 227 -2.94 44.34 9.39
C LEU A 227 -3.14 43.52 10.67
N SER A 228 -4.39 43.15 10.93
CA SER A 228 -4.80 42.23 11.98
C SER A 228 -4.73 40.77 11.56
N ALA A 229 -4.84 39.85 12.52
CA ALA A 229 -4.90 38.43 12.22
C ALA A 229 -6.16 38.08 11.40
N ARG A 230 -7.30 38.76 11.66
CA ARG A 230 -8.52 38.65 10.85
C ARG A 230 -8.28 39.06 9.40
N GLU A 231 -7.78 40.28 9.19
CA GLU A 231 -7.58 40.82 7.84
C GLU A 231 -6.61 39.97 7.02
N LEU A 232 -5.58 39.40 7.65
CA LEU A 232 -4.67 38.47 6.98
C LEU A 232 -5.38 37.20 6.51
N GLY A 233 -6.35 36.68 7.27
CA GLY A 233 -7.18 35.55 6.84
C GLY A 233 -7.95 35.82 5.56
N ASP A 234 -8.38 37.08 5.37
CA ASP A 234 -9.21 37.49 4.22
C ASP A 234 -8.39 37.98 3.02
N THR A 235 -7.18 38.50 3.25
CA THR A 235 -6.38 39.20 2.22
C THR A 235 -5.16 38.43 1.73
N ALA A 236 -4.81 37.30 2.35
CA ALA A 236 -3.65 36.49 1.95
C ALA A 236 -3.73 36.01 0.49
N ALA A 237 -2.64 36.20 -0.25
CA ALA A 237 -2.50 35.71 -1.62
C ALA A 237 -2.14 34.21 -1.64
N LEU A 238 -3.15 33.36 -1.45
CA LEU A 238 -3.00 31.89 -1.50
C LEU A 238 -2.25 31.39 -2.75
N PRO A 239 -2.48 31.90 -3.98
CA PRO A 239 -1.74 31.46 -5.16
C PRO A 239 -0.21 31.65 -5.04
N ARG A 240 0.24 32.74 -4.39
CA ARG A 240 1.67 33.02 -4.15
C ARG A 240 2.24 32.03 -3.13
N LEU A 241 1.53 31.79 -2.02
CA LEU A 241 1.92 30.78 -1.02
C LEU A 241 2.06 29.39 -1.64
N TYR A 242 1.10 28.97 -2.46
CA TYR A 242 1.17 27.67 -3.15
C TYR A 242 2.26 27.62 -4.22
N ALA A 243 2.60 28.75 -4.88
CA ALA A 243 3.71 28.82 -5.81
C ALA A 243 5.06 28.60 -5.10
N GLN A 244 5.29 29.29 -3.98
CA GLN A 244 6.46 29.07 -3.13
C GLN A 244 6.53 27.62 -2.63
N ARG A 245 5.39 27.06 -2.19
CA ARG A 245 5.33 25.66 -1.73
C ARG A 245 5.72 24.69 -2.83
N ARG A 246 5.26 24.92 -4.06
CA ARG A 246 5.65 24.10 -5.22
C ARG A 246 7.14 24.20 -5.51
N GLN A 247 7.73 25.41 -5.42
CA GLN A 247 9.17 25.62 -5.60
C GLN A 247 9.99 24.84 -4.57
N PHE A 248 9.71 25.01 -3.27
CA PHE A 248 10.44 24.28 -2.24
C PHE A 248 10.21 22.78 -2.29
N ARG A 249 8.99 22.34 -2.62
CA ARG A 249 8.68 20.93 -2.86
C ARG A 249 9.54 20.37 -4.01
N GLY A 250 9.71 21.14 -5.08
CA GLY A 250 10.54 20.75 -6.22
C GLY A 250 12.02 20.60 -5.88
N ALA A 251 12.55 21.36 -4.93
CA ALA A 251 13.90 21.19 -4.42
C ALA A 251 14.02 20.04 -3.37
N ALA A 252 12.96 19.81 -2.58
CA ALA A 252 12.98 18.81 -1.52
C ALA A 252 12.85 17.36 -2.04
N ILE A 253 11.98 17.12 -3.04
CA ILE A 253 11.73 15.77 -3.56
C ILE A 253 12.99 15.09 -4.11
N PRO A 254 13.82 15.73 -4.97
CA PRO A 254 15.06 15.13 -5.44
C PRO A 254 15.96 14.68 -4.29
N ARG A 255 16.14 15.51 -3.25
CA ARG A 255 16.91 15.15 -2.06
C ARG A 255 16.31 13.97 -1.29
N MET A 256 14.98 13.90 -1.19
CA MET A 256 14.31 12.76 -0.56
C MET A 256 14.58 11.45 -1.32
N ILE A 257 14.60 11.50 -2.65
CA ILE A 257 14.90 10.35 -3.52
C ILE A 257 16.38 9.94 -3.35
N GLU A 258 17.30 10.89 -3.39
CA GLU A 258 18.74 10.63 -3.20
C GLU A 258 19.05 10.00 -1.86
N HIS A 259 18.32 10.39 -0.81
CA HIS A 259 18.46 9.85 0.54
C HIS A 259 17.36 8.86 0.91
N HIS A 260 16.79 8.12 -0.06
CA HIS A 260 15.66 7.21 0.13
C HIS A 260 15.82 6.22 1.30
N ALA A 261 17.04 5.79 1.61
CA ALA A 261 17.31 4.87 2.71
C ALA A 261 17.01 5.45 4.10
N ARG A 262 16.99 6.79 4.23
CA ARG A 262 16.75 7.53 5.48
C ARG A 262 15.56 8.49 5.37
N SER A 263 14.90 8.55 4.22
CA SER A 263 13.78 9.44 3.96
C SER A 263 12.47 8.65 3.87
N ALA A 264 11.35 9.36 3.82
CA ALA A 264 10.03 8.76 3.65
C ALA A 264 9.70 8.39 2.18
N PHE A 265 10.62 8.56 1.22
CA PHE A 265 10.32 8.45 -0.22
C PHE A 265 9.51 7.21 -0.60
N LEU A 266 9.99 6.00 -0.28
CA LEU A 266 9.31 4.73 -0.61
C LEU A 266 8.00 4.50 0.17
N ARG A 267 7.70 5.33 1.17
CA ARG A 267 6.47 5.34 1.97
C ARG A 267 5.49 6.44 1.54
N LEU A 268 5.86 7.28 0.57
CA LEU A 268 4.93 8.26 -0.02
C LEU A 268 3.97 7.57 -0.98
N ASP A 269 2.86 8.23 -1.31
CA ASP A 269 2.04 7.83 -2.46
C ASP A 269 2.85 8.08 -3.75
N LEU A 270 3.57 7.05 -4.21
CA LEU A 270 4.47 7.13 -5.35
C LEU A 270 3.70 7.36 -6.64
N LYS A 271 2.43 6.93 -6.73
CA LYS A 271 1.56 7.25 -7.87
C LYS A 271 1.27 8.74 -7.95
N ALA A 272 0.87 9.36 -6.84
CA ALA A 272 0.61 10.80 -6.78
C ALA A 272 1.89 11.61 -7.03
N LEU A 273 3.02 11.15 -6.50
CA LEU A 273 4.33 11.74 -6.78
C LEU A 273 4.69 11.61 -8.26
N ALA A 274 4.47 10.44 -8.87
CA ALA A 274 4.78 10.20 -10.27
C ALA A 274 3.94 11.07 -11.23
N ALA A 275 2.68 11.33 -10.88
CA ALA A 275 1.85 12.29 -11.61
C ALA A 275 2.46 13.71 -11.63
N SER A 276 3.32 14.04 -10.65
CA SER A 276 4.02 15.32 -10.57
C SER A 276 5.33 15.36 -11.39
N CYS A 277 5.80 14.25 -11.99
CA CYS A 277 7.08 14.21 -12.74
C CYS A 277 7.11 15.15 -13.97
N ARG A 278 5.94 15.57 -14.51
CA ARG A 278 5.89 16.60 -15.58
C ARG A 278 6.31 17.97 -15.07
N SER A 279 5.94 18.29 -13.83
CA SER A 279 6.27 19.57 -13.18
C SER A 279 7.60 19.55 -12.43
N LEU A 280 8.27 18.39 -12.39
CA LEU A 280 9.52 18.14 -11.69
C LEU A 280 10.51 17.46 -12.66
N PRO A 281 11.15 18.23 -13.56
CA PRO A 281 12.06 17.66 -14.56
C PRO A 281 13.32 17.08 -13.91
N ASP A 282 13.81 17.68 -12.82
CA ASP A 282 15.08 17.35 -12.15
C ASP A 282 14.97 16.17 -11.16
N LEU A 283 13.99 15.28 -11.35
CA LEU A 283 13.91 14.07 -10.54
C LEU A 283 15.12 13.16 -10.83
N PRO A 284 15.82 12.67 -9.79
CA PRO A 284 16.92 11.74 -9.99
C PRO A 284 16.44 10.49 -10.72
N ASP A 285 17.26 9.98 -11.65
CA ASP A 285 17.05 8.65 -12.23
C ASP A 285 17.10 7.61 -11.11
N VAL A 286 15.96 6.99 -10.81
CA VAL A 286 15.87 6.03 -9.72
C VAL A 286 16.37 4.64 -10.12
N SER A 287 16.57 4.38 -11.42
CA SER A 287 17.10 3.11 -11.90
C SER A 287 18.51 2.83 -11.36
N ARG A 288 19.28 3.88 -11.06
CA ARG A 288 20.60 3.77 -10.43
C ARG A 288 20.56 3.17 -9.01
N PHE A 289 19.42 3.23 -8.32
CA PHE A 289 19.26 2.64 -6.99
C PHE A 289 18.89 1.16 -7.03
N VAL A 290 18.57 0.61 -8.20
CA VAL A 290 18.20 -0.79 -8.39
C VAL A 290 19.44 -1.70 -8.35
N GLY A 291 20.57 -1.21 -8.85
CA GLY A 291 21.81 -2.01 -9.01
C GLY A 291 22.56 -2.33 -7.71
N ASP A 292 22.11 -1.80 -6.57
CA ASP A 292 22.69 -2.13 -5.27
C ASP A 292 22.20 -3.53 -4.85
N SER A 293 23.07 -4.53 -4.95
CA SER A 293 22.79 -5.92 -4.56
C SER A 293 22.47 -6.08 -3.08
N SER A 294 22.69 -5.06 -2.25
CA SER A 294 22.28 -5.02 -0.84
C SER A 294 20.82 -4.57 -0.62
N SER A 295 20.14 -4.06 -1.66
CA SER A 295 18.76 -3.61 -1.56
C SER A 295 17.77 -4.77 -1.48
N ALA A 296 16.77 -4.69 -0.60
CA ALA A 296 15.73 -5.72 -0.52
C ALA A 296 14.91 -5.78 -1.84
N PRO A 297 14.54 -6.96 -2.35
CA PRO A 297 13.85 -7.10 -3.64
C PRO A 297 12.58 -6.24 -3.78
N LEU A 298 11.80 -6.09 -2.70
CA LEU A 298 10.61 -5.23 -2.71
C LEU A 298 10.94 -3.75 -2.93
N LYS A 299 12.05 -3.24 -2.40
CA LYS A 299 12.48 -1.86 -2.64
C LYS A 299 12.84 -1.65 -4.11
N ARG A 300 13.55 -2.61 -4.72
CA ARG A 300 13.85 -2.59 -6.16
C ARG A 300 12.57 -2.60 -7.00
N ALA A 301 11.58 -3.40 -6.60
CA ALA A 301 10.28 -3.44 -7.26
C ALA A 301 9.57 -2.07 -7.22
N GLN A 302 9.59 -1.38 -6.08
CA GLN A 302 9.01 -0.03 -5.96
C GLN A 302 9.75 1.00 -6.83
N PHE A 303 11.09 0.97 -6.88
CA PHE A 303 11.86 1.85 -7.75
C PHE A 303 11.52 1.65 -9.22
N HIS A 304 11.49 0.41 -9.69
CA HIS A 304 11.11 0.10 -11.06
C HIS A 304 9.67 0.52 -11.38
N ALA A 305 8.72 0.28 -10.47
CA ALA A 305 7.34 0.70 -10.66
C ALA A 305 7.20 2.23 -10.71
N PHE A 306 7.91 2.95 -9.85
CA PHE A 306 7.92 4.41 -9.85
C PHE A 306 8.53 4.98 -11.14
N GLU A 307 9.64 4.41 -11.59
CA GLU A 307 10.28 4.83 -12.86
C GLU A 307 9.36 4.60 -14.05
N ALA A 308 8.77 3.41 -14.16
CA ALA A 308 7.77 3.10 -15.18
C ALA A 308 6.62 4.12 -15.18
N GLU A 309 6.17 4.53 -13.99
CA GLU A 309 5.08 5.50 -13.86
C GLU A 309 5.48 6.93 -14.24
N CYS A 310 6.67 7.39 -13.84
CA CYS A 310 7.19 8.69 -14.31
C CYS A 310 7.33 8.68 -15.84
N GLN A 311 7.84 7.61 -16.45
CA GLN A 311 8.02 7.51 -17.91
C GLN A 311 6.68 7.51 -18.64
N ARG A 312 5.70 6.75 -18.16
CA ARG A 312 4.33 6.75 -18.69
C ARG A 312 3.72 8.15 -18.61
N VAL A 313 3.89 8.84 -17.48
CA VAL A 313 3.40 10.22 -17.30
C VAL A 313 4.12 11.19 -18.24
N ARG A 314 5.41 11.01 -18.49
CA ARG A 314 6.21 11.83 -19.44
C ARG A 314 5.89 11.55 -20.91
N GLY A 315 5.11 10.50 -21.22
CA GLY A 315 4.73 10.15 -22.60
C GLY A 315 5.89 9.52 -23.38
N LEU A 316 6.80 8.83 -22.68
CA LEU A 316 7.87 8.05 -23.29
C LEU A 316 7.34 6.72 -23.86
N ASP A 317 8.23 6.04 -24.58
CA ASP A 317 7.97 4.79 -25.30
C ASP A 317 7.38 3.66 -24.42
N GLU A 318 6.39 2.94 -24.95
CA GLU A 318 5.66 1.88 -24.23
C GLU A 318 6.56 0.67 -23.90
N ASP A 319 7.51 0.32 -24.78
CA ASP A 319 8.40 -0.82 -24.54
C ASP A 319 9.29 -0.57 -23.31
N THR A 320 9.72 0.68 -23.11
CA THR A 320 10.52 1.06 -21.94
C THR A 320 9.72 0.97 -20.65
N VAL A 321 8.45 1.41 -20.66
CA VAL A 321 7.54 1.31 -19.52
C VAL A 321 7.30 -0.15 -19.15
N GLU A 322 7.04 -0.99 -20.14
CA GLU A 322 6.83 -2.43 -19.94
C GLU A 322 8.10 -3.14 -19.46
N ALA A 323 9.29 -2.75 -19.93
CA ALA A 323 10.55 -3.31 -19.44
C ALA A 323 10.79 -3.02 -17.95
N HIS A 324 10.53 -1.79 -17.51
CA HIS A 324 10.62 -1.44 -16.09
C HIS A 324 9.56 -2.17 -15.26
N MET A 325 8.31 -2.25 -15.73
CA MET A 325 7.27 -3.00 -15.02
C MET A 325 7.58 -4.50 -14.94
N GLY A 326 8.12 -5.10 -16.01
CA GLY A 326 8.59 -6.48 -16.03
C GLY A 326 9.69 -6.73 -15.00
N SER A 327 10.61 -5.78 -14.86
CA SER A 327 11.66 -5.82 -13.83
C SER A 327 11.09 -5.68 -12.41
N ALA A 328 10.08 -4.83 -12.23
CA ALA A 328 9.36 -4.70 -10.96
C ALA A 328 8.70 -6.01 -10.54
N TYR A 329 7.96 -6.66 -11.45
CA TYR A 329 7.34 -7.96 -11.19
C TYR A 329 8.38 -9.06 -10.96
N GLY A 330 9.50 -9.03 -11.69
CA GLY A 330 10.63 -9.93 -11.48
C GLY A 330 11.21 -9.82 -10.07
N ALA A 331 11.36 -8.60 -9.56
CA ALA A 331 11.85 -8.36 -8.20
C ALA A 331 10.84 -8.78 -7.10
N VAL A 332 9.52 -8.64 -7.34
CA VAL A 332 8.50 -9.23 -6.45
C VAL A 332 8.63 -10.75 -6.43
N ARG A 333 8.75 -11.38 -7.60
CA ARG A 333 8.93 -12.83 -7.72
C ARG A 333 10.18 -13.31 -6.97
N GLU A 334 11.29 -12.60 -7.10
CA GLU A 334 12.52 -12.87 -6.34
C GLU A 334 12.28 -12.77 -4.83
N ALA A 335 11.53 -11.77 -4.35
CA ALA A 335 11.17 -11.66 -2.94
C ALA A 335 10.41 -12.90 -2.42
N VAL A 336 9.43 -13.36 -3.20
CA VAL A 336 8.65 -14.56 -2.86
C VAL A 336 9.54 -15.80 -2.86
N LEU A 337 10.34 -16.02 -3.91
CA LEU A 337 11.17 -17.21 -4.05
C LEU A 337 12.33 -17.28 -3.04
N SER A 338 12.93 -16.14 -2.70
CA SER A 338 14.01 -16.08 -1.70
C SER A 338 13.52 -16.32 -0.28
N THR A 339 12.26 -15.95 0.02
CA THR A 339 11.71 -16.11 1.37
C THR A 339 11.01 -17.46 1.54
N LEU A 340 10.19 -17.84 0.58
CA LEU A 340 9.38 -19.07 0.62
C LEU A 340 10.06 -20.24 -0.10
N GLY A 341 11.29 -20.05 -0.56
CA GLY A 341 12.08 -21.08 -1.22
C GLY A 341 12.20 -22.32 -0.34
N THR A 342 12.02 -23.48 -0.97
CA THR A 342 11.94 -24.76 -0.26
C THR A 342 13.33 -25.36 -0.14
N ALA A 343 13.60 -26.02 0.99
CA ALA A 343 14.82 -26.82 1.12
C ALA A 343 14.84 -27.92 0.04
N PRO A 344 16.01 -28.27 -0.50
CA PRO A 344 16.12 -29.40 -1.41
C PRO A 344 15.58 -30.69 -0.77
N VAL A 345 14.85 -31.48 -1.56
CA VAL A 345 14.27 -32.76 -1.16
C VAL A 345 14.84 -33.90 -2.00
N GLU A 346 14.75 -35.12 -1.47
CA GLU A 346 15.18 -36.32 -2.19
C GLU A 346 13.96 -37.22 -2.41
N PRO A 347 13.47 -37.36 -3.67
CA PRO A 347 12.32 -38.21 -3.94
C PRO A 347 12.68 -39.68 -3.74
N ARG A 348 11.88 -40.40 -2.97
CA ARG A 348 12.02 -41.85 -2.75
C ARG A 348 10.70 -42.54 -3.03
N ARG A 349 10.73 -43.64 -3.76
CA ARG A 349 9.50 -44.37 -4.09
C ARG A 349 8.90 -45.02 -2.85
N CYS A 350 7.71 -44.57 -2.44
CA CYS A 350 6.98 -45.07 -1.27
C CYS A 350 5.72 -45.88 -1.60
N VAL A 351 5.59 -46.31 -2.86
CA VAL A 351 4.43 -47.05 -3.38
C VAL A 351 4.86 -48.33 -4.12
N LEU A 352 4.03 -49.37 -3.99
CA LEU A 352 4.22 -50.65 -4.69
C LEU A 352 3.95 -50.52 -6.20
N PRO A 353 4.45 -51.45 -7.05
CA PRO A 353 4.26 -51.38 -8.51
C PRO A 353 2.82 -51.39 -9.01
N ASP A 354 1.92 -52.01 -8.27
CA ASP A 354 0.50 -52.14 -8.56
C ASP A 354 -0.37 -51.05 -7.91
N GLN A 355 0.22 -50.23 -7.04
CA GLN A 355 -0.51 -49.17 -6.35
C GLN A 355 -0.66 -47.90 -7.19
N ILE A 356 -1.82 -47.26 -7.05
CA ILE A 356 -2.10 -45.95 -7.65
C ILE A 356 -2.43 -44.96 -6.53
N ILE A 357 -1.78 -43.79 -6.58
CA ILE A 357 -2.17 -42.65 -5.75
C ILE A 357 -3.25 -41.88 -6.47
N TRP A 358 -4.37 -41.70 -5.80
CA TRP A 358 -5.46 -40.84 -6.25
C TRP A 358 -5.62 -39.68 -5.27
N ALA A 359 -5.25 -38.48 -5.74
CA ALA A 359 -5.47 -37.23 -5.02
C ALA A 359 -6.64 -36.47 -5.63
N ARG A 360 -7.48 -35.86 -4.79
CA ARG A 360 -8.68 -35.13 -5.20
C ARG A 360 -8.95 -33.94 -4.29
N SER A 361 -9.35 -32.82 -4.89
CA SER A 361 -9.60 -31.57 -4.16
C SER A 361 -10.90 -30.89 -4.62
N PRO A 362 -11.65 -30.28 -3.68
CA PRO A 362 -12.75 -29.40 -4.00
C PRO A 362 -12.26 -28.10 -4.65
N VAL A 363 -13.17 -27.35 -5.25
CA VAL A 363 -12.91 -25.96 -5.65
C VAL A 363 -13.10 -25.00 -4.47
N ARG A 364 -12.65 -23.77 -4.62
CA ARG A 364 -12.86 -22.70 -3.62
C ARG A 364 -13.77 -21.60 -4.12
N LEU A 365 -14.76 -21.22 -3.30
CA LEU A 365 -15.57 -20.01 -3.52
C LEU A 365 -15.15 -18.93 -2.52
N ASP A 366 -14.68 -17.79 -3.02
CA ASP A 366 -14.36 -16.62 -2.20
C ASP A 366 -15.64 -15.82 -1.89
N LEU A 367 -15.93 -15.61 -0.60
CA LEU A 367 -17.05 -14.78 -0.16
C LEU A 367 -16.60 -13.32 -0.06
N ALA A 368 -15.47 -13.10 0.62
CA ALA A 368 -14.84 -11.80 0.81
C ALA A 368 -13.37 -11.96 1.21
N GLY A 369 -12.56 -10.95 0.88
CA GLY A 369 -11.14 -10.91 1.22
C GLY A 369 -10.18 -11.18 0.07
N GLY A 370 -10.65 -11.77 -1.03
CA GLY A 370 -9.79 -12.04 -2.19
C GLY A 370 -9.06 -10.78 -2.68
N TRP A 371 -7.78 -10.95 -3.05
CA TRP A 371 -6.74 -9.93 -3.34
C TRP A 371 -5.87 -9.53 -2.14
N THR A 372 -6.34 -9.70 -0.91
CA THR A 372 -5.50 -9.37 0.26
C THR A 372 -4.33 -10.33 0.43
N ASP A 373 -4.45 -11.56 -0.10
CA ASP A 373 -3.45 -12.63 -0.09
C ASP A 373 -2.36 -12.48 -1.17
N THR A 374 -2.46 -11.46 -2.02
CA THR A 374 -1.58 -11.30 -3.18
C THR A 374 -0.33 -10.50 -2.82
N PRO A 375 0.89 -11.02 -3.04
CA PRO A 375 2.12 -10.26 -2.89
C PRO A 375 2.19 -9.05 -3.84
N PRO A 376 2.77 -7.92 -3.41
CA PRO A 376 3.45 -7.71 -2.14
C PRO A 376 2.52 -7.16 -1.03
N PHE A 377 1.21 -7.02 -1.27
CA PHE A 377 0.30 -6.42 -0.28
C PHE A 377 0.26 -7.22 1.03
N CYS A 378 0.13 -8.55 0.91
CA CYS A 378 0.08 -9.45 2.06
C CYS A 378 1.34 -9.37 2.94
N PHE A 379 2.51 -9.11 2.34
CA PHE A 379 3.77 -8.96 3.08
C PHE A 379 3.83 -7.69 3.94
N MET A 380 2.98 -6.70 3.67
CA MET A 380 3.00 -5.40 4.38
C MET A 380 1.86 -5.28 5.39
N ALA A 381 0.67 -5.79 5.04
CA ALA A 381 -0.55 -5.57 5.82
C ALA A 381 -1.17 -6.86 6.36
N GLY A 382 -0.58 -8.02 6.02
CA GLY A 382 -1.22 -9.30 6.19
C GLY A 382 -2.37 -9.51 5.21
N ALA A 383 -2.98 -10.67 5.29
CA ALA A 383 -4.08 -11.05 4.42
C ALA A 383 -5.22 -11.69 5.21
N ARG A 384 -6.44 -11.53 4.70
CA ARG A 384 -7.67 -12.03 5.34
C ARG A 384 -8.65 -12.46 4.28
N VAL A 385 -8.99 -13.74 4.22
CA VAL A 385 -9.91 -14.30 3.22
C VAL A 385 -10.90 -15.24 3.86
N THR A 386 -12.19 -14.94 3.70
CA THR A 386 -13.28 -15.84 4.10
C THR A 386 -13.79 -16.56 2.86
N ASN A 387 -13.54 -17.88 2.80
CA ASN A 387 -13.91 -18.71 1.67
C ASN A 387 -14.53 -20.04 2.12
N LEU A 388 -14.99 -20.82 1.15
CA LEU A 388 -15.49 -22.17 1.36
C LEU A 388 -14.94 -23.15 0.32
N ALA A 389 -14.65 -24.37 0.78
CA ALA A 389 -14.34 -25.51 -0.08
C ALA A 389 -15.64 -26.17 -0.55
N VAL A 390 -15.75 -26.42 -1.85
CA VAL A 390 -16.99 -26.85 -2.49
C VAL A 390 -16.74 -27.98 -3.50
N ASP A 391 -17.56 -29.02 -3.37
CA ASP A 391 -17.69 -30.06 -4.38
C ASP A 391 -18.73 -29.64 -5.42
N LEU A 392 -18.47 -29.98 -6.68
CA LEU A 392 -19.35 -29.66 -7.79
C LEU A 392 -20.11 -30.92 -8.20
N ASN A 393 -21.43 -30.84 -8.24
CA ASN A 393 -22.31 -31.98 -8.53
C ASN A 393 -22.01 -33.22 -7.65
N GLY A 394 -21.62 -33.00 -6.40
CA GLY A 394 -21.37 -34.06 -5.41
C GLY A 394 -19.99 -34.72 -5.48
N GLN A 395 -19.05 -34.19 -6.27
CA GLN A 395 -17.68 -34.72 -6.34
C GLN A 395 -16.62 -33.61 -6.33
N PRO A 396 -15.42 -33.89 -5.79
CA PRO A 396 -14.25 -33.04 -5.98
C PRO A 396 -13.88 -32.99 -7.46
N PRO A 397 -13.93 -31.83 -8.12
CA PRO A 397 -13.77 -31.74 -9.57
C PRO A 397 -12.31 -31.76 -10.02
N ILE A 398 -11.34 -31.62 -9.10
CA ILE A 398 -9.91 -31.63 -9.38
C ILE A 398 -9.35 -32.98 -8.93
N GLN A 399 -8.72 -33.71 -9.85
CA GLN A 399 -8.22 -35.06 -9.58
C GLN A 399 -6.86 -35.27 -10.24
N VAL A 400 -5.99 -35.99 -9.52
CA VAL A 400 -4.65 -36.38 -9.97
C VAL A 400 -4.46 -37.86 -9.65
N PHE A 401 -3.99 -38.61 -10.64
CA PHE A 401 -3.60 -40.00 -10.50
C PHE A 401 -2.10 -40.12 -10.74
N VAL A 402 -1.38 -40.78 -9.85
CA VAL A 402 0.05 -41.06 -10.02
C VAL A 402 0.29 -42.54 -9.79
N ARG A 403 0.91 -43.20 -10.78
CA ARG A 403 1.32 -44.59 -10.68
C ARG A 403 2.80 -44.74 -11.03
N PRO A 404 3.55 -45.62 -10.33
CA PRO A 404 4.92 -45.93 -10.73
C PRO A 404 4.93 -46.75 -12.02
N THR A 405 6.00 -46.61 -12.79
CA THR A 405 6.26 -47.39 -14.01
C THR A 405 7.66 -48.01 -13.94
N SER A 406 7.87 -49.14 -14.61
CA SER A 406 9.20 -49.78 -14.67
C SER A 406 10.16 -49.06 -15.62
N GLU A 407 9.62 -48.36 -16.61
CA GLU A 407 10.40 -47.59 -17.57
C GLU A 407 10.86 -46.26 -16.94
N PRO A 408 12.15 -45.88 -16.98
CA PRO A 408 12.67 -44.69 -16.31
C PRO A 408 12.33 -43.40 -17.09
N VAL A 409 11.04 -43.12 -17.23
CA VAL A 409 10.46 -41.99 -17.96
C VAL A 409 9.31 -41.39 -17.16
N LEU A 410 9.15 -40.07 -17.20
CA LEU A 410 7.97 -39.39 -16.64
C LEU A 410 6.93 -39.19 -17.75
N HIS A 411 5.79 -39.86 -17.65
CA HIS A 411 4.68 -39.75 -18.60
C HIS A 411 3.58 -38.87 -18.00
N LEU A 412 3.30 -37.75 -18.66
CA LEU A 412 2.29 -36.79 -18.21
C LEU A 412 1.09 -36.85 -19.14
N ARG A 413 -0.12 -36.88 -18.57
CA ARG A 413 -1.39 -36.96 -19.31
C ARG A 413 -2.40 -35.97 -18.74
N SER A 414 -3.11 -35.25 -19.61
CA SER A 414 -4.26 -34.42 -19.26
C SER A 414 -5.50 -35.03 -19.90
N ILE A 415 -6.44 -35.46 -19.07
CA ILE A 415 -7.67 -36.12 -19.52
C ILE A 415 -8.61 -35.09 -20.16
N ASP A 416 -8.70 -33.89 -19.59
CA ASP A 416 -9.57 -32.82 -20.06
C ASP A 416 -9.09 -32.19 -21.38
N LEU A 417 -7.77 -32.15 -21.63
CA LEU A 417 -7.20 -31.65 -22.88
C LEU A 417 -6.97 -32.74 -23.93
N GLY A 418 -7.06 -34.01 -23.54
CA GLY A 418 -6.76 -35.13 -24.43
C GLY A 418 -5.30 -35.15 -24.90
N SER A 419 -4.38 -34.60 -24.11
CA SER A 419 -2.96 -34.49 -24.44
C SER A 419 -2.10 -35.37 -23.54
N GLU A 420 -0.94 -35.78 -24.04
CA GLU A 420 0.09 -36.49 -23.28
C GLU A 420 1.49 -36.12 -23.74
N THR A 421 2.49 -36.33 -22.88
CA THR A 421 3.89 -36.13 -23.20
C THR A 421 4.79 -37.05 -22.36
N ARG A 422 5.96 -37.39 -22.88
CA ARG A 422 6.97 -38.22 -22.20
C ARG A 422 8.22 -37.38 -22.01
N ILE A 423 8.69 -37.31 -20.77
CA ILE A 423 9.85 -36.53 -20.37
C ILE A 423 10.98 -37.51 -20.04
N THR A 424 12.06 -37.41 -20.83
CA THR A 424 13.23 -38.30 -20.78
C THR A 424 14.49 -37.56 -20.36
N THR A 425 14.52 -36.23 -20.52
CA THR A 425 15.70 -35.41 -20.20
C THR A 425 15.40 -34.32 -19.17
N ARG A 426 16.45 -33.86 -18.46
CA ARG A 426 16.33 -32.71 -17.55
C ARG A 426 15.97 -31.41 -18.25
N ALA A 427 16.41 -31.22 -19.49
CA ALA A 427 16.09 -30.04 -20.28
C ALA A 427 14.58 -29.97 -20.59
N GLU A 428 13.97 -31.09 -20.97
CA GLU A 428 12.52 -31.19 -21.19
C GLU A 428 11.73 -30.89 -19.91
N LEU A 429 12.22 -31.38 -18.76
CA LEU A 429 11.63 -31.13 -17.45
C LEU A 429 11.78 -29.67 -17.00
N ALA A 430 12.94 -29.05 -17.24
CA ALA A 430 13.22 -27.66 -16.86
C ALA A 430 12.47 -26.63 -17.72
N ALA A 431 11.95 -27.03 -18.88
CA ALA A 431 11.18 -26.20 -19.79
C ALA A 431 9.72 -25.96 -19.30
N TYR A 432 9.52 -25.67 -18.01
CA TYR A 432 8.21 -25.37 -17.43
C TYR A 432 7.77 -23.89 -17.57
N ASN A 433 8.66 -23.02 -18.04
CA ASN A 433 8.37 -21.61 -18.31
C ASN A 433 8.00 -21.33 -19.78
N VAL A 434 7.83 -22.38 -20.59
CA VAL A 434 7.44 -22.27 -22.00
C VAL A 434 5.95 -21.92 -22.10
N VAL A 435 5.66 -20.81 -22.78
CA VAL A 435 4.29 -20.33 -22.98
C VAL A 435 3.47 -21.35 -23.77
N GLY A 436 2.30 -21.71 -23.25
CA GLY A 436 1.37 -22.60 -23.93
C GLY A 436 1.63 -24.09 -23.72
N ASP A 437 2.66 -24.48 -22.95
CA ASP A 437 2.87 -25.87 -22.57
C ASP A 437 1.74 -26.35 -21.63
N PRO A 438 0.92 -27.34 -22.03
CA PRO A 438 -0.16 -27.86 -21.19
C PRO A 438 0.33 -28.55 -19.91
N PHE A 439 1.62 -28.92 -19.85
CA PHE A 439 2.24 -29.63 -18.72
C PHE A 439 3.23 -28.79 -17.92
N ALA A 440 3.32 -27.47 -18.17
CA ALA A 440 4.17 -26.55 -17.42
C ALA A 440 3.99 -26.71 -15.89
N LEU A 441 2.74 -26.78 -15.42
CA LEU A 441 2.39 -27.00 -14.02
C LEU A 441 2.99 -28.30 -13.47
N SER A 442 2.91 -29.39 -14.24
CA SER A 442 3.41 -30.70 -13.81
C SER A 442 4.92 -30.77 -13.76
N LYS A 443 5.57 -30.17 -14.76
CA LYS A 443 7.03 -30.06 -14.82
C LYS A 443 7.58 -29.25 -13.65
N ALA A 444 6.94 -28.13 -13.31
CA ALA A 444 7.31 -27.34 -12.13
C ALA A 444 7.08 -28.10 -10.81
N ALA A 445 5.99 -28.86 -10.68
CA ALA A 445 5.73 -29.69 -9.50
C ALA A 445 6.78 -30.79 -9.32
N LEU A 446 7.15 -31.46 -10.41
CA LEU A 446 8.24 -32.45 -10.42
C LEU A 446 9.60 -31.83 -10.11
N ALA A 447 9.86 -30.60 -10.59
CA ALA A 447 11.05 -29.86 -10.20
C ALA A 447 11.09 -29.66 -8.69
N LEU A 448 10.02 -29.16 -8.07
CA LEU A 448 9.92 -28.97 -6.62
C LEU A 448 9.97 -30.29 -5.82
N ALA A 449 9.52 -31.40 -6.40
CA ALA A 449 9.64 -32.74 -5.82
C ALA A 449 11.07 -33.32 -5.89
N GLY A 450 12.05 -32.55 -6.36
CA GLY A 450 13.47 -32.92 -6.34
C GLY A 450 13.98 -33.60 -7.60
N PHE A 451 13.19 -33.65 -8.69
CA PHE A 451 13.65 -34.20 -9.98
C PHE A 451 14.54 -33.24 -10.79
N LEU A 452 14.78 -32.01 -10.29
CA LEU A 452 15.75 -31.06 -10.85
C LEU A 452 16.77 -30.56 -9.80
N PRO A 453 18.04 -30.32 -10.19
CA PRO A 453 19.15 -30.00 -9.27
C PRO A 453 19.01 -28.83 -8.29
N PRO A 454 18.30 -27.70 -8.55
CA PRO A 454 18.15 -26.67 -7.49
C PRO A 454 17.23 -27.11 -6.35
N HIS A 455 16.45 -28.16 -6.55
CA HIS A 455 15.47 -28.69 -5.58
C HIS A 455 15.76 -30.12 -5.14
N GLY A 456 16.76 -30.78 -5.76
CA GLY A 456 17.16 -32.15 -5.46
C GLY A 456 18.32 -32.19 -4.46
N GLY A 457 18.27 -33.09 -3.48
CA GLY A 457 19.35 -33.28 -2.52
C GLY A 457 20.60 -33.96 -3.09
N GLN A 458 20.42 -34.93 -4.00
CA GLN A 458 21.50 -35.70 -4.62
C GLN A 458 21.75 -35.27 -6.08
N ALA A 459 23.03 -35.21 -6.47
CA ALA A 459 23.42 -34.95 -7.84
C ALA A 459 23.44 -36.25 -8.67
N TYR A 460 22.74 -36.24 -9.80
CA TYR A 460 22.75 -37.30 -10.81
C TYR A 460 23.22 -36.75 -12.16
N ALA A 461 23.87 -37.59 -12.99
CA ALA A 461 24.35 -37.20 -14.31
C ALA A 461 23.21 -36.93 -15.30
N SER A 462 22.14 -37.73 -15.24
CA SER A 462 20.95 -37.55 -16.08
C SER A 462 19.65 -37.76 -15.29
N LEU A 463 18.51 -37.38 -15.89
CA LEU A 463 17.18 -37.70 -15.33
C LEU A 463 16.96 -39.22 -15.31
N ALA A 464 17.43 -39.93 -16.33
CA ALA A 464 17.29 -41.38 -16.42
C ALA A 464 18.01 -42.08 -15.25
N ASP A 465 19.24 -41.67 -14.91
CA ASP A 465 19.98 -42.25 -13.76
C ASP A 465 19.23 -42.03 -12.45
N GLN A 466 18.65 -40.82 -12.27
CA GLN A 466 17.84 -40.51 -11.10
C GLN A 466 16.56 -41.37 -11.03
N LEU A 467 15.89 -41.59 -12.16
CA LEU A 467 14.69 -42.43 -12.21
C LEU A 467 15.01 -43.91 -12.00
N VAL A 468 16.17 -44.39 -12.47
CA VAL A 468 16.64 -45.75 -12.18
C VAL A 468 16.87 -45.93 -10.67
N ASP A 469 17.54 -44.98 -10.02
CA ASP A 469 17.76 -44.99 -8.57
C ASP A 469 16.45 -44.86 -7.76
N PHE A 470 15.51 -44.04 -8.25
CA PHE A 470 14.15 -43.94 -7.71
C PHE A 470 13.35 -45.25 -7.83
N GLY A 471 13.80 -46.20 -8.67
CA GLY A 471 13.15 -47.50 -8.88
C GLY A 471 12.13 -47.49 -10.02
N GLY A 472 12.26 -46.60 -11.00
CA GLY A 472 11.44 -46.52 -12.20
C GLY A 472 10.95 -45.11 -12.53
N GLY A 473 10.03 -45.01 -13.48
CA GLY A 473 9.36 -43.77 -13.87
C GLY A 473 8.04 -43.54 -13.13
N LEU A 474 7.31 -42.51 -13.56
CA LEU A 474 5.97 -42.18 -13.07
C LEU A 474 5.06 -41.89 -14.25
N GLU A 475 3.81 -42.36 -14.19
CA GLU A 475 2.73 -41.87 -15.03
C GLU A 475 1.79 -41.01 -14.18
N ILE A 476 1.58 -39.76 -14.62
CA ILE A 476 0.78 -38.74 -13.94
C ILE A 476 -0.38 -38.34 -14.85
N SER A 477 -1.60 -38.61 -14.41
CA SER A 477 -2.83 -38.21 -15.12
C SER A 477 -3.58 -37.12 -14.34
N LEU A 478 -3.88 -36.02 -15.01
CA LEU A 478 -4.58 -34.86 -14.45
C LEU A 478 -6.00 -34.75 -15.02
N LEU A 479 -6.95 -34.37 -14.17
CA LEU A 479 -8.31 -34.04 -14.57
C LEU A 479 -8.80 -32.81 -13.81
N ALA A 480 -9.24 -31.79 -14.55
CA ALA A 480 -9.98 -30.66 -14.01
C ALA A 480 -11.37 -30.61 -14.65
N ALA A 481 -12.40 -31.04 -13.92
CA ALA A 481 -13.80 -31.02 -14.37
C ALA A 481 -14.45 -29.63 -14.26
N VAL A 482 -13.68 -28.57 -14.57
CA VAL A 482 -14.08 -27.17 -14.47
C VAL A 482 -13.57 -26.42 -15.71
N PRO A 483 -14.38 -25.56 -16.36
CA PRO A 483 -13.91 -24.78 -17.50
C PRO A 483 -12.69 -23.91 -17.15
N LYS A 484 -11.72 -23.79 -18.08
CA LYS A 484 -10.60 -22.85 -17.94
C LYS A 484 -11.12 -21.42 -17.77
N GLY A 485 -10.49 -20.66 -16.87
CA GLY A 485 -10.91 -19.28 -16.57
C GLY A 485 -12.23 -19.18 -15.79
N SER A 486 -12.58 -20.22 -15.01
CA SER A 486 -13.78 -20.27 -14.17
C SER A 486 -13.78 -19.27 -13.00
N GLY A 487 -12.61 -18.81 -12.56
CA GLY A 487 -12.47 -18.01 -11.34
C GLY A 487 -12.56 -18.83 -10.05
N LEU A 488 -12.48 -20.16 -10.14
CA LEU A 488 -12.58 -21.09 -9.00
C LEU A 488 -11.23 -21.54 -8.42
N GLY A 489 -10.12 -20.91 -8.84
CA GLY A 489 -8.76 -21.28 -8.41
C GLY A 489 -8.27 -22.63 -8.91
N THR A 490 -8.84 -23.11 -10.03
CA THR A 490 -8.60 -24.44 -10.60
C THR A 490 -7.11 -24.76 -10.79
N SER A 491 -6.31 -23.82 -11.31
CA SER A 491 -4.89 -24.06 -11.58
C SER A 491 -4.07 -24.25 -10.30
N SER A 492 -4.24 -23.36 -9.31
CA SER A 492 -3.52 -23.42 -8.03
C SER A 492 -3.93 -24.67 -7.26
N ILE A 493 -5.23 -24.99 -7.22
CA ILE A 493 -5.73 -26.20 -6.54
C ILE A 493 -5.22 -27.46 -7.25
N LEU A 494 -5.15 -27.49 -8.58
CA LEU A 494 -4.56 -28.61 -9.32
C LEU A 494 -3.07 -28.76 -9.01
N GLY A 495 -2.32 -27.65 -8.92
CA GLY A 495 -0.93 -27.65 -8.51
C GLY A 495 -0.75 -28.23 -7.10
N ALA A 496 -1.55 -27.77 -6.14
CA ALA A 496 -1.54 -28.27 -4.77
C ALA A 496 -1.92 -29.75 -4.67
N THR A 497 -2.91 -30.18 -5.45
CA THR A 497 -3.37 -31.59 -5.51
C THR A 497 -2.27 -32.50 -6.09
N LEU A 498 -1.58 -32.03 -7.13
CA LEU A 498 -0.45 -32.73 -7.72
C LEU A 498 0.74 -32.82 -6.75
N LEU A 499 1.10 -31.71 -6.10
CA LEU A 499 2.15 -31.71 -5.08
C LEU A 499 1.81 -32.65 -3.91
N GLY A 500 0.55 -32.72 -3.50
CA GLY A 500 0.08 -33.69 -2.51
C GLY A 500 0.27 -35.14 -2.99
N ALA A 501 -0.13 -35.46 -4.22
CA ALA A 501 0.07 -36.79 -4.79
C ALA A 501 1.57 -37.15 -4.92
N LEU A 502 2.41 -36.21 -5.33
CA LEU A 502 3.86 -36.38 -5.42
C LEU A 502 4.49 -36.56 -4.03
N SER A 503 4.06 -35.80 -3.02
CA SER A 503 4.52 -35.98 -1.63
C SER A 503 4.30 -37.40 -1.15
N GLU A 504 3.15 -38.00 -1.48
CA GLU A 504 2.80 -39.36 -1.10
C GLU A 504 3.61 -40.42 -1.87
N VAL A 505 3.74 -40.26 -3.20
CA VAL A 505 4.51 -41.20 -4.05
C VAL A 505 6.01 -41.15 -3.75
N CYS A 506 6.53 -39.95 -3.53
CA CYS A 506 7.95 -39.67 -3.37
C CYS A 506 8.40 -39.60 -1.90
N GLY A 507 7.51 -39.85 -0.93
CA GLY A 507 7.86 -39.89 0.50
C GLY A 507 8.37 -38.57 1.07
N LEU A 508 7.88 -37.44 0.56
CA LEU A 508 8.43 -36.11 0.87
C LEU A 508 7.97 -35.56 2.23
N GLY A 509 6.90 -36.13 2.80
CA GLY A 509 6.41 -35.76 4.13
C GLY A 509 5.81 -34.36 4.23
N TRP A 510 5.41 -33.76 3.12
CA TRP A 510 4.84 -32.41 3.10
C TRP A 510 3.45 -32.37 3.75
N THR A 511 3.27 -31.42 4.65
CA THR A 511 1.99 -31.11 5.30
C THR A 511 1.11 -30.24 4.40
N GLN A 512 -0.16 -30.04 4.76
CA GLN A 512 -1.03 -29.12 4.02
C GLN A 512 -0.51 -27.68 4.00
N ALA A 513 0.18 -27.24 5.08
CA ALA A 513 0.82 -25.93 5.12
C ALA A 513 1.97 -25.84 4.11
N ASP A 514 2.82 -26.87 4.05
CA ASP A 514 3.89 -26.96 3.05
C ASP A 514 3.32 -26.94 1.64
N LEU A 515 2.21 -27.65 1.38
CA LEU A 515 1.55 -27.64 0.07
C LEU A 515 1.05 -26.24 -0.32
N VAL A 516 0.55 -25.43 0.62
CA VAL A 516 0.15 -24.04 0.35
C VAL A 516 1.35 -23.22 -0.12
N THR A 517 2.45 -23.30 0.62
CA THR A 517 3.71 -22.59 0.34
C THR A 517 4.35 -23.07 -0.96
N HIS A 518 4.46 -24.38 -1.17
CA HIS A 518 5.03 -24.97 -2.38
C HIS A 518 4.21 -24.62 -3.62
N THR A 519 2.89 -24.53 -3.50
CA THR A 519 2.04 -24.09 -4.61
C THR A 519 2.29 -22.61 -4.93
N LEU A 520 2.50 -21.76 -3.93
CA LEU A 520 2.83 -20.35 -4.17
C LEU A 520 4.20 -20.23 -4.88
N VAL A 521 5.20 -21.00 -4.45
CA VAL A 521 6.51 -21.09 -5.14
C VAL A 521 6.34 -21.59 -6.57
N LEU A 522 5.53 -22.64 -6.77
CA LEU A 522 5.25 -23.21 -8.08
C LEU A 522 4.66 -22.17 -9.05
N GLU A 523 3.69 -21.37 -8.61
CA GLU A 523 3.10 -20.31 -9.44
C GLU A 523 4.08 -19.19 -9.79
N GLN A 524 5.01 -18.88 -8.88
CA GLN A 524 6.09 -17.93 -9.16
C GLN A 524 7.05 -18.46 -10.23
N LEU A 525 7.41 -19.75 -10.18
CA LEU A 525 8.23 -20.42 -11.21
C LEU A 525 7.54 -20.38 -12.58
N LEU A 526 6.21 -20.47 -12.61
CA LEU A 526 5.41 -20.40 -13.84
C LEU A 526 5.16 -18.97 -14.34
N THR A 527 5.60 -17.94 -13.61
CA THR A 527 5.37 -16.52 -13.92
C THR A 527 3.90 -16.11 -13.97
N THR A 528 2.99 -16.98 -13.51
CA THR A 528 1.57 -16.65 -13.38
C THR A 528 1.33 -15.71 -12.20
N GLY A 529 2.12 -15.88 -11.13
CA GLY A 529 1.94 -15.20 -9.87
C GLY A 529 0.58 -15.52 -9.24
N GLY A 530 0.22 -14.77 -8.19
CA GLY A 530 -1.02 -14.99 -7.45
C GLY A 530 -0.82 -14.85 -5.94
N GLY A 531 -1.91 -14.99 -5.20
CA GLY A 531 -1.88 -15.13 -3.75
C GLY A 531 -2.15 -16.58 -3.33
N TRP A 532 -2.18 -16.84 -2.03
CA TRP A 532 -2.30 -18.20 -1.49
C TRP A 532 -3.74 -18.70 -1.30
N GLN A 533 -4.76 -17.85 -1.48
CA GLN A 533 -6.15 -18.18 -1.12
C GLN A 533 -6.72 -19.36 -1.92
N ASP A 534 -6.21 -19.60 -3.13
CA ASP A 534 -6.78 -20.56 -4.07
C ASP A 534 -6.47 -21.98 -3.61
N GLN A 535 -5.19 -22.27 -3.41
CA GLN A 535 -4.73 -23.54 -2.87
C GLN A 535 -5.21 -23.75 -1.44
N ALA A 536 -5.08 -22.78 -0.54
CA ALA A 536 -5.56 -22.92 0.84
C ALA A 536 -7.08 -23.12 0.87
N GLY A 537 -7.80 -22.44 -0.02
CA GLY A 537 -9.25 -22.55 -0.16
C GLY A 537 -9.73 -23.95 -0.55
N GLY A 538 -8.99 -24.66 -1.41
CA GLY A 538 -9.31 -26.02 -1.84
C GLY A 538 -8.73 -27.12 -0.93
N LEU A 539 -7.55 -26.90 -0.34
CA LEU A 539 -6.87 -27.88 0.51
C LEU A 539 -7.60 -28.09 1.84
N PHE A 540 -8.03 -27.02 2.51
CA PHE A 540 -8.71 -27.12 3.79
C PHE A 540 -10.24 -27.24 3.61
N PRO A 541 -10.94 -28.07 4.40
CA PRO A 541 -12.37 -28.30 4.24
C PRO A 541 -13.24 -27.12 4.70
N GLY A 542 -14.52 -27.19 4.33
CA GLY A 542 -15.60 -26.40 4.91
C GLY A 542 -15.48 -24.90 4.67
N VAL A 543 -16.14 -24.16 5.56
CA VAL A 543 -16.14 -22.69 5.59
C VAL A 543 -15.07 -22.22 6.56
N LYS A 544 -14.29 -21.23 6.15
CA LYS A 544 -13.09 -20.82 6.90
C LYS A 544 -12.74 -19.36 6.66
N LEU A 545 -12.19 -18.74 7.70
CA LEU A 545 -11.43 -17.51 7.62
C LEU A 545 -9.95 -17.88 7.66
N LEU A 546 -9.21 -17.44 6.65
CA LEU A 546 -7.77 -17.64 6.51
C LEU A 546 -7.08 -16.30 6.74
N THR A 547 -6.06 -16.27 7.59
CA THR A 547 -5.33 -15.03 7.91
C THR A 547 -3.81 -15.21 7.92
N THR A 548 -3.08 -14.21 7.46
CA THR A 548 -1.64 -14.06 7.66
C THR A 548 -1.33 -12.68 8.23
N ASP A 549 -0.20 -12.57 8.90
CA ASP A 549 0.33 -11.28 9.35
C ASP A 549 1.14 -10.60 8.23
N GLY A 550 1.48 -9.33 8.46
CA GLY A 550 2.26 -8.49 7.54
C GLY A 550 3.75 -8.87 7.56
N GLU A 551 4.05 -10.10 7.15
CA GLU A 551 5.39 -10.65 7.16
C GLU A 551 5.67 -11.41 5.86
N LEU A 552 6.92 -11.80 5.62
CA LEU A 552 7.25 -12.55 4.41
C LEU A 552 6.77 -14.01 4.46
N ASP A 553 6.69 -14.61 5.66
CA ASP A 553 5.98 -15.88 5.84
C ASP A 553 4.48 -15.64 5.62
N GLN A 554 3.91 -16.41 4.71
CA GLN A 554 2.52 -16.30 4.30
C GLN A 554 1.79 -17.63 4.47
N THR A 555 2.22 -18.43 5.44
CA THR A 555 1.51 -19.63 5.88
C THR A 555 0.22 -19.22 6.62
N PRO A 556 -0.98 -19.47 6.06
CA PRO A 556 -2.21 -18.94 6.63
C PRO A 556 -2.64 -19.71 7.88
N VAL A 557 -3.03 -18.97 8.91
CA VAL A 557 -3.77 -19.50 10.06
C VAL A 557 -5.21 -19.78 9.62
N VAL A 558 -5.69 -21.00 9.90
CA VAL A 558 -7.04 -21.44 9.52
C VAL A 558 -7.98 -21.34 10.72
N ARG A 559 -9.03 -20.53 10.59
CA ARG A 559 -10.15 -20.47 11.53
C ARG A 559 -11.40 -21.04 10.88
N TRP A 560 -11.79 -22.26 11.26
CA TRP A 560 -13.01 -22.90 10.79
C TRP A 560 -14.26 -22.18 11.30
N LEU A 561 -15.26 -22.07 10.43
CA LEU A 561 -16.53 -21.41 10.68
C LEU A 561 -17.70 -22.42 10.52
N PRO A 562 -18.85 -22.20 11.18
CA PRO A 562 -20.00 -23.09 11.07
C PRO A 562 -20.56 -23.19 9.64
N GLY A 563 -20.68 -24.42 9.12
CA GLY A 563 -21.28 -24.68 7.80
C GLY A 563 -22.83 -24.65 7.78
N ARG A 564 -23.47 -24.62 8.96
CA ARG A 564 -24.94 -24.68 9.15
C ARG A 564 -25.71 -23.73 8.23
N LEU A 565 -25.27 -22.47 8.13
CA LEU A 565 -25.94 -21.44 7.33
C LEU A 565 -26.07 -21.86 5.86
N PHE A 566 -25.04 -22.49 5.29
CA PHE A 566 -25.05 -22.96 3.91
C PHE A 566 -25.91 -24.21 3.73
N ALA A 567 -25.99 -25.08 4.74
CA ALA A 567 -26.89 -26.23 4.73
C ALA A 567 -28.37 -25.78 4.76
N GLU A 568 -28.72 -24.92 5.71
CA GLU A 568 -30.09 -24.42 5.91
C GLU A 568 -30.58 -23.53 4.75
N ARG A 569 -29.66 -22.79 4.10
CA ARG A 569 -29.98 -21.88 2.98
C ARG A 569 -29.56 -22.42 1.61
N SER A 570 -29.27 -23.71 1.50
CA SER A 570 -28.82 -24.37 0.26
C SER A 570 -29.73 -24.11 -0.95
N GLN A 571 -31.04 -23.98 -0.74
CA GLN A 571 -32.00 -23.68 -1.81
C GLN A 571 -31.98 -22.21 -2.28
N SER A 572 -31.42 -21.30 -1.47
CA SER A 572 -31.37 -19.86 -1.73
C SER A 572 -29.99 -19.38 -2.19
N ILE A 573 -28.95 -20.21 -2.12
CA ILE A 573 -27.62 -19.90 -2.63
C ILE A 573 -27.42 -20.63 -3.96
N LEU A 574 -27.12 -19.87 -5.02
CA LEU A 574 -27.03 -20.39 -6.38
C LEU A 574 -25.62 -20.18 -6.93
N LEU A 575 -25.11 -21.22 -7.59
CA LEU A 575 -23.86 -21.17 -8.35
C LEU A 575 -24.17 -21.25 -9.83
N TYR A 576 -23.79 -20.23 -10.59
CA TYR A 576 -24.09 -20.11 -12.00
C TYR A 576 -22.85 -19.86 -12.83
N TYR A 577 -22.55 -20.73 -13.78
CA TYR A 577 -21.49 -20.51 -14.76
C TYR A 577 -22.02 -19.58 -15.85
N THR A 578 -21.39 -18.41 -16.01
CA THR A 578 -21.84 -17.40 -16.99
C THR A 578 -21.55 -17.79 -18.42
N GLY A 579 -20.64 -18.74 -18.67
CA GLY A 579 -20.15 -19.05 -20.01
C GLY A 579 -19.24 -17.96 -20.62
N ILE A 580 -18.96 -16.89 -19.87
CA ILE A 580 -18.06 -15.81 -20.28
C ILE A 580 -16.67 -16.15 -19.73
N THR A 581 -15.66 -16.18 -20.59
CA THR A 581 -14.27 -16.49 -20.21
C THR A 581 -13.37 -15.32 -20.59
N ARG A 582 -12.60 -14.77 -19.64
CA ARG A 582 -11.61 -13.71 -19.90
C ARG A 582 -10.30 -14.08 -19.21
N VAL A 583 -9.18 -13.65 -19.79
CA VAL A 583 -7.85 -13.85 -19.20
C VAL A 583 -7.65 -12.86 -18.05
N ALA A 584 -7.52 -13.37 -16.83
CA ALA A 584 -7.34 -12.56 -15.61
C ALA A 584 -5.94 -11.91 -15.48
N LYS A 585 -4.98 -12.27 -16.33
CA LYS A 585 -3.57 -11.83 -16.24
C LYS A 585 -3.43 -10.29 -16.22
N ASN A 586 -4.30 -9.58 -16.93
CA ASN A 586 -4.25 -8.12 -16.98
C ASN A 586 -4.69 -7.45 -15.66
N ILE A 587 -5.54 -8.11 -14.85
CA ILE A 587 -6.04 -7.55 -13.59
C ILE A 587 -4.97 -7.64 -12.50
N LEU A 588 -4.31 -8.81 -12.37
CA LEU A 588 -3.28 -9.04 -11.35
C LEU A 588 -2.14 -8.02 -11.46
N GLY A 589 -1.58 -7.84 -12.66
CA GLY A 589 -0.50 -6.88 -12.88
C GLY A 589 -0.90 -5.44 -12.51
N GLN A 590 -2.13 -5.04 -12.86
CA GLN A 590 -2.65 -3.71 -12.52
C GLN A 590 -2.72 -3.50 -11.00
N VAL A 591 -3.28 -4.45 -10.24
CA VAL A 591 -3.37 -4.35 -8.78
C VAL A 591 -1.98 -4.30 -8.15
N VAL A 592 -1.08 -5.22 -8.52
CA VAL A 592 0.29 -5.28 -7.99
C VAL A 592 1.03 -3.96 -8.26
N ARG A 593 0.88 -3.38 -9.46
CA ARG A 593 1.45 -2.07 -9.78
C ARG A 593 0.96 -0.97 -8.83
N GLN A 594 -0.34 -0.91 -8.51
CA GLN A 594 -0.86 0.12 -7.60
C GLN A 594 -0.31 -0.03 -6.18
N VAL A 595 -0.10 -1.28 -5.73
CA VAL A 595 0.50 -1.58 -4.43
C VAL A 595 1.97 -1.16 -4.39
N LEU A 596 2.75 -1.50 -5.44
CA LEU A 596 4.15 -1.07 -5.57
C LEU A 596 4.29 0.46 -5.60
N LEU A 597 3.35 1.15 -6.24
CA LEU A 597 3.26 2.61 -6.26
C LEU A 597 2.70 3.21 -4.96
N ASN A 598 2.45 2.39 -3.93
CA ASN A 598 1.93 2.80 -2.63
C ASN A 598 0.69 3.72 -2.76
N SER A 599 -0.20 3.41 -3.70
CA SER A 599 -1.36 4.27 -3.99
C SER A 599 -2.34 4.26 -2.82
N GLY A 600 -2.50 5.41 -2.14
CA GLY A 600 -3.32 5.51 -0.94
C GLY A 600 -4.81 5.25 -1.18
N GLU A 601 -5.30 5.45 -2.40
CA GLU A 601 -6.65 5.04 -2.80
C GLU A 601 -6.80 3.51 -2.82
N HIS A 602 -5.89 2.81 -3.52
CA HIS A 602 -5.98 1.37 -3.73
C HIS A 602 -5.69 0.59 -2.44
N LEU A 603 -4.73 1.05 -1.64
CA LEU A 603 -4.43 0.45 -0.34
C LEU A 603 -5.62 0.54 0.64
N ARG A 604 -6.36 1.66 0.63
CA ARG A 604 -7.60 1.78 1.43
C ARG A 604 -8.70 0.84 0.93
N VAL A 605 -8.80 0.63 -0.38
CA VAL A 605 -9.75 -0.35 -0.94
C VAL A 605 -9.36 -1.78 -0.51
N LEU A 606 -8.08 -2.16 -0.61
CA LEU A 606 -7.58 -3.47 -0.16
C LEU A 606 -7.80 -3.69 1.34
N ALA A 607 -7.53 -2.69 2.18
CA ALA A 607 -7.86 -2.74 3.61
C ALA A 607 -9.37 -2.96 3.84
N GLY A 608 -10.23 -2.27 3.06
CA GLY A 608 -11.68 -2.48 3.08
C GLY A 608 -12.11 -3.88 2.62
N ILE A 609 -11.37 -4.50 1.70
CA ILE A 609 -11.59 -5.89 1.25
C ILE A 609 -11.26 -6.86 2.41
N GLY A 610 -10.16 -6.63 3.13
CA GLY A 610 -9.80 -7.40 4.33
C GLY A 610 -10.86 -7.30 5.42
N GLN A 611 -11.34 -6.09 5.72
CA GLN A 611 -12.44 -5.88 6.68
C GLN A 611 -13.73 -6.60 6.27
N ALA A 612 -13.99 -6.73 4.97
CA ALA A 612 -15.14 -7.49 4.48
C ALA A 612 -15.00 -9.00 4.74
N ALA A 613 -13.78 -9.54 4.77
CA ALA A 613 -13.55 -10.94 5.16
C ALA A 613 -13.94 -11.18 6.62
N ASP A 614 -13.47 -10.31 7.54
CA ASP A 614 -13.85 -10.38 8.96
C ASP A 614 -15.37 -10.26 9.14
N ALA A 615 -16.00 -9.30 8.44
CA ALA A 615 -17.46 -9.12 8.49
C ALA A 615 -18.24 -10.33 7.93
N ALA A 616 -17.70 -11.04 6.93
CA ALA A 616 -18.29 -12.28 6.43
C ALA A 616 -18.19 -13.39 7.46
N ALA A 617 -17.04 -13.52 8.13
CA ALA A 617 -16.82 -14.51 9.18
C ALA A 617 -17.79 -14.28 10.36
N ASP A 618 -17.96 -13.03 10.79
CA ASP A 618 -18.92 -12.66 11.84
C ASP A 618 -20.36 -13.01 11.45
N ALA A 619 -20.77 -12.69 10.22
CA ALA A 619 -22.12 -13.01 9.74
C ALA A 619 -22.39 -14.52 9.73
N ILE A 620 -21.40 -15.33 9.31
CA ILE A 620 -21.48 -16.79 9.32
C ILE A 620 -21.56 -17.32 10.75
N GLN A 621 -20.73 -16.79 11.66
CA GLN A 621 -20.71 -17.19 13.06
C GLN A 621 -22.06 -16.94 13.75
N LEU A 622 -22.72 -15.84 13.39
CA LEU A 622 -24.03 -15.44 13.93
C LEU A 622 -25.21 -16.12 13.22
N GLY A 623 -24.99 -16.87 12.13
CA GLY A 623 -26.06 -17.45 11.33
C GLY A 623 -26.89 -16.40 10.55
N ASP A 624 -26.34 -15.22 10.31
CA ASP A 624 -27.02 -14.09 9.68
C ASP A 624 -26.83 -14.08 8.14
N TYR A 625 -27.78 -14.71 7.45
CA TYR A 625 -27.78 -14.86 6.00
C TYR A 625 -27.87 -13.52 5.25
N ASP A 626 -28.70 -12.60 5.71
CA ASP A 626 -28.93 -11.31 5.06
C ASP A 626 -27.68 -10.43 5.19
N ARG A 627 -27.05 -10.43 6.36
CA ARG A 627 -25.77 -9.74 6.58
C ARG A 627 -24.66 -10.33 5.73
N LEU A 628 -24.56 -11.66 5.62
CA LEU A 628 -23.58 -12.30 4.74
C LEU A 628 -23.78 -11.87 3.28
N ALA A 629 -25.02 -11.91 2.77
CA ALA A 629 -25.32 -11.48 1.41
C ALA A 629 -24.98 -9.99 1.19
N ALA A 630 -25.21 -9.13 2.19
CA ALA A 630 -24.82 -7.73 2.15
C ALA A 630 -23.29 -7.56 2.11
N VAL A 631 -22.53 -8.36 2.87
CA VAL A 631 -21.06 -8.36 2.84
C VAL A 631 -20.53 -8.83 1.48
N VAL A 632 -21.08 -9.88 0.89
CA VAL A 632 -20.70 -10.37 -0.46
C VAL A 632 -20.92 -9.27 -1.51
N ARG A 633 -22.05 -8.55 -1.43
CA ARG A 633 -22.33 -7.39 -2.29
C ARG A 633 -21.33 -6.25 -2.09
N ARG A 634 -20.95 -5.95 -0.83
CA ARG A 634 -19.90 -4.96 -0.51
C ARG A 634 -18.54 -5.39 -1.06
N SER A 635 -18.18 -6.66 -0.91
CA SER A 635 -16.94 -7.21 -1.47
C SER A 635 -16.90 -7.07 -2.98
N ARG A 636 -18.01 -7.33 -3.69
CA ARG A 636 -18.11 -7.04 -5.14
C ARG A 636 -17.82 -5.57 -5.45
N GLN A 637 -18.46 -4.64 -4.73
CA GLN A 637 -18.28 -3.20 -4.96
C GLN A 637 -16.83 -2.77 -4.74
N LEU A 638 -16.16 -3.30 -3.71
CA LEU A 638 -14.75 -3.04 -3.44
C LEU A 638 -13.86 -3.60 -4.55
N ASN A 639 -14.10 -4.84 -5.00
CA ASN A 639 -13.34 -5.43 -6.11
C ASN A 639 -13.50 -4.61 -7.40
N SER A 640 -14.70 -4.08 -7.69
CA SER A 640 -14.92 -3.20 -8.85
C SER A 640 -14.24 -1.84 -8.74
N ARG A 641 -14.02 -1.33 -7.52
CA ARG A 641 -13.22 -0.12 -7.28
C ARG A 641 -11.72 -0.39 -7.42
N LEU A 642 -11.28 -1.60 -7.08
CA LEU A 642 -9.89 -2.02 -7.24
C LEU A 642 -9.54 -2.20 -8.72
N ASP A 643 -10.42 -2.88 -9.47
CA ASP A 643 -10.31 -3.04 -10.92
C ASP A 643 -11.71 -3.12 -11.55
N PRO A 644 -12.09 -2.18 -12.45
CA PRO A 644 -13.40 -2.21 -13.12
C PRO A 644 -13.64 -3.46 -13.97
N GLY A 645 -12.58 -4.08 -14.48
CA GLY A 645 -12.60 -5.34 -15.23
C GLY A 645 -13.01 -6.55 -14.40
N SER A 646 -12.97 -6.47 -13.06
CA SER A 646 -13.49 -7.52 -12.18
C SER A 646 -15.01 -7.73 -12.32
N TYR A 647 -15.76 -6.70 -12.73
CA TYR A 647 -17.21 -6.74 -12.92
C TYR A 647 -17.63 -6.06 -14.23
N PRO A 648 -17.51 -6.75 -15.38
CA PRO A 648 -17.76 -6.16 -16.68
C PRO A 648 -19.27 -5.96 -16.95
N ALA A 649 -19.58 -5.07 -17.90
CA ALA A 649 -20.95 -4.77 -18.32
C ALA A 649 -21.74 -6.02 -18.75
N SER A 650 -21.07 -7.00 -19.39
CA SER A 650 -21.69 -8.27 -19.79
C SER A 650 -22.26 -9.07 -18.60
N VAL A 651 -21.63 -8.97 -17.43
CA VAL A 651 -22.11 -9.61 -16.19
C VAL A 651 -23.18 -8.75 -15.51
N ALA A 652 -23.08 -7.43 -15.59
CA ALA A 652 -24.11 -6.53 -15.10
C ALA A 652 -25.46 -6.77 -15.78
N VAL A 653 -25.47 -7.03 -17.10
CA VAL A 653 -26.67 -7.38 -17.87
C VAL A 653 -27.35 -8.66 -17.36
N ILE A 654 -26.58 -9.67 -16.95
CA ILE A 654 -27.10 -10.93 -16.38
C ILE A 654 -27.84 -10.67 -15.06
N LEU A 655 -27.29 -9.79 -14.21
CA LEU A 655 -27.82 -9.55 -12.86
C LEU A 655 -28.93 -8.51 -12.81
N ALA A 656 -29.01 -7.62 -13.80
CA ALA A 656 -30.00 -6.54 -13.88
C ALA A 656 -31.47 -7.01 -13.75
N PRO A 657 -31.96 -8.04 -14.49
CA PRO A 657 -33.34 -8.51 -14.35
C PRO A 657 -33.60 -9.24 -13.02
N LEU A 658 -32.55 -9.66 -12.32
CA LEU A 658 -32.64 -10.46 -11.09
C LEU A 658 -32.61 -9.62 -9.81
N ARG A 659 -32.45 -8.29 -9.93
CA ARG A 659 -32.21 -7.34 -8.83
C ARG A 659 -33.19 -7.49 -7.66
N ASP A 660 -34.46 -7.73 -7.95
CA ASP A 660 -35.52 -7.74 -6.94
C ASP A 660 -35.57 -9.08 -6.20
N TRP A 661 -34.94 -10.12 -6.74
CA TRP A 661 -34.86 -11.46 -6.16
C TRP A 661 -33.55 -11.73 -5.43
N LEU A 662 -32.54 -10.89 -5.61
CA LEU A 662 -31.20 -11.02 -5.02
C LEU A 662 -31.02 -10.16 -3.77
N LEU A 663 -30.32 -10.72 -2.78
CA LEU A 663 -29.73 -9.99 -1.64
C LEU A 663 -28.28 -9.59 -1.93
N GLY A 664 -27.55 -10.47 -2.61
CA GLY A 664 -26.16 -10.26 -2.96
C GLY A 664 -25.73 -11.18 -4.10
N ALA A 665 -24.76 -10.74 -4.90
CA ALA A 665 -24.16 -11.56 -5.93
C ALA A 665 -22.74 -11.08 -6.20
N LYS A 666 -21.83 -12.00 -6.54
CA LYS A 666 -20.43 -11.69 -6.81
C LYS A 666 -19.85 -12.68 -7.83
N LEU A 667 -18.95 -12.19 -8.69
CA LEU A 667 -18.09 -13.05 -9.51
C LEU A 667 -16.96 -13.63 -8.67
N LEU A 668 -16.69 -14.91 -8.84
CA LEU A 668 -15.62 -15.60 -8.12
C LEU A 668 -14.26 -15.39 -8.79
N GLY A 669 -13.19 -15.39 -7.99
CA GLY A 669 -11.82 -15.18 -8.45
C GLY A 669 -11.54 -13.72 -8.86
N ALA A 670 -10.57 -13.53 -9.77
CA ALA A 670 -10.14 -12.21 -10.23
C ALA A 670 -11.23 -11.41 -11.00
N GLY A 671 -12.30 -12.07 -11.44
CA GLY A 671 -13.43 -11.46 -12.15
C GLY A 671 -13.30 -11.49 -13.68
N GLY A 672 -14.10 -10.67 -14.37
CA GLY A 672 -14.13 -10.59 -15.84
C GLY A 672 -14.93 -11.69 -16.56
N GLY A 673 -15.39 -12.71 -15.84
CA GLY A 673 -16.15 -13.86 -16.35
C GLY A 673 -16.19 -14.99 -15.33
N GLY A 674 -16.61 -16.19 -15.75
CA GLY A 674 -16.58 -17.39 -14.91
C GLY A 674 -17.87 -17.61 -14.12
N TYR A 675 -17.73 -17.97 -12.84
CA TYR A 675 -18.86 -18.31 -11.98
C TYR A 675 -19.39 -17.11 -11.18
N LEU A 676 -20.71 -16.99 -11.13
CA LEU A 676 -21.46 -16.11 -10.25
C LEU A 676 -21.96 -16.90 -9.04
N LEU A 677 -21.63 -16.40 -7.84
CA LEU A 677 -22.28 -16.80 -6.61
C LEU A 677 -23.40 -15.82 -6.30
N MET A 678 -24.62 -16.34 -6.12
CA MET A 678 -25.83 -15.55 -5.93
C MET A 678 -26.54 -15.95 -4.64
N PHE A 679 -26.95 -14.95 -3.86
CA PHE A 679 -27.73 -15.09 -2.65
C PHE A 679 -29.13 -14.54 -2.93
N ALA A 680 -30.09 -15.44 -3.10
CA ALA A 680 -31.50 -15.08 -3.29
C ALA A 680 -32.15 -14.71 -1.95
N ARG A 681 -33.22 -13.91 -1.99
CA ARG A 681 -33.99 -13.52 -0.79
C ARG A 681 -34.58 -14.71 -0.04
N ASP A 682 -35.09 -15.67 -0.78
CA ASP A 682 -35.79 -16.85 -0.27
C ASP A 682 -35.79 -17.97 -1.35
N PRO A 683 -36.24 -19.19 -1.03
CA PRO A 683 -36.29 -20.28 -2.00
C PRO A 683 -37.17 -20.01 -3.23
N GLN A 684 -38.26 -19.24 -3.11
CA GLN A 684 -39.11 -18.89 -4.25
C GLN A 684 -38.42 -17.91 -5.19
N ALA A 685 -37.70 -16.93 -4.63
CA ALA A 685 -36.87 -16.01 -5.38
C ALA A 685 -35.75 -16.74 -6.13
N ALA A 686 -35.11 -17.74 -5.49
CA ALA A 686 -34.11 -18.59 -6.13
C ALA A 686 -34.68 -19.36 -7.33
N GLU A 687 -35.89 -19.89 -7.20
CA GLU A 687 -36.58 -20.59 -8.29
C GLU A 687 -36.94 -19.65 -9.45
N ARG A 688 -37.37 -18.42 -9.16
CA ARG A 688 -37.58 -17.38 -10.19
C ARG A 688 -36.28 -17.03 -10.92
N ILE A 689 -35.16 -16.93 -10.20
CA ILE A 689 -33.84 -16.71 -10.79
C ILE A 689 -33.46 -17.87 -11.72
N ARG A 690 -33.66 -19.11 -11.29
CA ARG A 690 -33.39 -20.30 -12.12
C ARG A 690 -34.15 -20.26 -13.43
N ARG A 691 -35.48 -20.12 -13.35
CA ARG A 691 -36.34 -20.04 -14.54
C ARG A 691 -35.95 -18.90 -15.49
N CYS A 692 -35.62 -17.73 -14.95
CA CYS A 692 -35.22 -16.58 -15.76
C CYS A 692 -33.95 -16.86 -16.55
N LEU A 693 -32.92 -17.42 -15.90
CA LEU A 693 -31.63 -17.72 -16.55
C LEU A 693 -31.67 -18.96 -17.44
N ASP A 694 -32.58 -19.91 -17.19
CA ASP A 694 -32.79 -21.08 -18.06
C ASP A 694 -33.56 -20.71 -19.33
N VAL A 695 -34.52 -19.80 -19.26
CA VAL A 695 -35.29 -19.30 -20.42
C VAL A 695 -34.49 -18.34 -21.27
N THR A 696 -33.65 -17.51 -20.64
CA THR A 696 -32.84 -16.50 -21.35
C THR A 696 -31.38 -16.55 -20.91
N PRO A 697 -30.66 -17.64 -21.24
CA PRO A 697 -29.25 -17.74 -20.91
C PRO A 697 -28.43 -16.74 -21.73
N PRO A 698 -27.35 -16.15 -21.18
CA PRO A 698 -26.51 -15.19 -21.90
C PRO A 698 -25.75 -15.83 -23.07
N ASN A 699 -25.53 -17.15 -23.04
CA ASN A 699 -24.94 -17.94 -24.13
C ASN A 699 -25.19 -19.44 -23.90
N PRO A 700 -24.97 -20.32 -24.90
CA PRO A 700 -25.25 -21.76 -24.81
C PRO A 700 -24.44 -22.52 -23.75
N ARG A 701 -23.34 -21.94 -23.24
CA ARG A 701 -22.50 -22.59 -22.22
C ARG A 701 -22.98 -22.28 -20.80
N ALA A 702 -23.79 -21.24 -20.64
CA ALA A 702 -24.22 -20.76 -19.34
C ALA A 702 -25.20 -21.73 -18.68
N ARG A 703 -25.01 -22.01 -17.39
CA ARG A 703 -25.75 -23.06 -16.68
C ARG A 703 -25.60 -22.97 -15.18
N PHE A 704 -26.61 -23.45 -14.45
CA PHE A 704 -26.47 -23.73 -13.02
C PHE A 704 -25.61 -24.96 -12.77
N VAL A 705 -24.88 -24.94 -11.66
CA VAL A 705 -24.06 -26.06 -11.20
C VAL A 705 -24.44 -26.38 -9.77
N GLY A 706 -24.65 -27.67 -9.48
CA GLY A 706 -24.91 -28.13 -8.12
C GLY A 706 -23.66 -27.94 -7.27
N MET A 707 -23.84 -27.44 -6.05
CA MET A 707 -22.74 -27.25 -5.11
C MET A 707 -23.08 -27.82 -3.74
N SER A 708 -22.08 -28.41 -3.10
CA SER A 708 -22.14 -28.86 -1.71
C SER A 708 -20.85 -28.49 -0.99
N LEU A 709 -20.94 -28.15 0.29
CA LEU A 709 -19.74 -27.93 1.10
C LEU A 709 -18.91 -29.22 1.16
N SER A 710 -17.61 -29.09 0.93
CA SER A 710 -16.69 -30.21 1.07
C SER A 710 -16.25 -30.34 2.52
N GLU A 711 -16.48 -31.50 3.14
CA GLU A 711 -16.09 -31.77 4.52
C GLU A 711 -14.65 -32.27 4.66
N SER A 712 -13.99 -32.62 3.55
CA SER A 712 -12.67 -33.26 3.56
C SER A 712 -11.52 -32.39 3.07
N GLY A 713 -11.76 -31.42 2.18
CA GLY A 713 -10.66 -30.72 1.52
C GLY A 713 -9.86 -31.67 0.61
N LEU A 714 -8.54 -31.51 0.55
CA LEU A 714 -7.65 -32.44 -0.17
C LEU A 714 -7.74 -33.84 0.44
N GLN A 715 -8.03 -34.83 -0.41
CA GLN A 715 -7.98 -36.24 -0.06
C GLN A 715 -6.94 -36.94 -0.92
N ILE A 716 -6.12 -37.80 -0.30
CA ILE A 716 -5.17 -38.66 -0.98
C ILE A 716 -5.45 -40.09 -0.53
N THR A 717 -5.64 -40.98 -1.49
CA THR A 717 -5.88 -42.41 -1.24
C THR A 717 -4.94 -43.27 -2.05
N ARG A 718 -4.50 -44.39 -1.46
CA ARG A 718 -3.75 -45.45 -2.13
C ARG A 718 -4.74 -46.55 -2.51
N SER A 719 -4.78 -46.95 -3.78
CA SER A 719 -5.57 -48.10 -4.26
C SER A 719 -4.66 -49.23 -4.70
#